data_AF-A0A1B6MTX3-F1
#
_entry.id   AF-A0A1B6MTX3-F1
#
_cell.length_a   1.000
_cell.length_b   1.000
_cell.length_c   1.000
_cell.angle_alpha   90.00
_cell.angle_beta   90.00
_cell.angle_gamma   90.00
#
_symmetry.space_group_name_H-M   'P 1'
#
loop_
_entity.id
_entity.type
_entity.pdbx_description
1 polymer ?
#
loop_
_entity_poly.entity_id
_entity_poly.type
_entity_poly.pdbx_seq_one_letter_code
_entity_poly.pdbx_strand_id
1 'polypeptide(L)'
;HNKLFVCEPCNCFGHTEQCEYSKTIDEQRLSLDIYGEYEGGGVCQNCRDHTKGINCNQCEDGFYRPEGYLWNQTDVCQPCQCDDHRYTGNCAEGSGACECRQEYSPPLCDSCSYGYFGYPQCRPCECFLNGTRGYHCEASGGQCPCKPNYSGKLCRECSPGYYGYPDCLPCECNPLGAINSDICETVSGNCSCSSNFGGRTCDRCGDGYYDFPQCKYCQCDVRGTEPGICDKSNGTCLCKVGYGGPRCDQCVPGYNGYPDCKPCGCSDVGSVSKVCDILGKCPCVYNFAGKTCEQCSPGFYKYSECLQCECDSYGSIGVSCDNEGKCQCKPSFAGERCDQCKEGLYNFPLCEECNCNPAGVLATFSGCGSLPAGELCECKPRVTGRICDTCRPLYYNLSPYTAEGCEDCDCHMAGVVGSIAECNPKSGQCVCKPSVESRRCDSCVPGTYDLRQDNLFGCTDCGCDVGGSVTRACNKETGQCICHPRVTGRTCKEPLQTHYFPTLHQFLYEVEDGMTPARTPVRYRYDEDIFPGYSWKGYAVFSPIQNEVIRDDVYIVKPSVYRMVLRYVNFNKETISGQIKITPDSQSDTEQTFTVAFKPTRSPAFVTVSGAGNGIPSPFVMNPGQWIVSIKTQKDLFLDYFVLLPGAFYEAAILVNQVTTPCRLGENNYCRYFSYPNLTSFDQVQGEGAYVIDGDTRETFVDSYSLNDTEPSMSPHHKIPALTSGQPELSFDLRVTKPGPHVLLVNYVTPVGQRASAQVEVEA
;
A
#
# COMPACT_ATOMS: atom_id res chain seq x y z
N HIS A 1 53.80 -43.46 98.34
CA HIS A 1 54.51 -43.29 99.62
C HIS A 1 53.57 -42.69 100.65
N ASN A 2 53.64 -43.20 101.88
CA ASN A 2 53.22 -42.54 103.13
C ASN A 2 53.95 -41.20 103.42
N LYS A 3 53.43 -40.37 104.36
CA LYS A 3 54.16 -39.62 105.45
C LYS A 3 53.27 -38.93 106.59
N LEU A 4 53.82 -38.56 107.80
CA LEU A 4 53.33 -38.14 109.22
C LEU A 4 53.51 -36.59 109.66
N PHE A 5 52.95 -36.04 110.82
CA PHE A 5 52.53 -34.57 111.15
C PHE A 5 52.74 -33.84 112.63
N VAL A 6 52.54 -32.45 112.91
CA VAL A 6 52.70 -31.48 114.19
C VAL A 6 51.81 -30.08 114.32
N CYS A 7 51.73 -29.19 115.43
CA CYS A 7 50.69 -28.09 115.90
C CYS A 7 51.01 -26.51 116.21
N GLU A 8 50.03 -25.49 116.24
CA GLU A 8 50.11 -23.96 115.94
C GLU A 8 49.11 -22.84 116.55
N PRO A 9 49.27 -21.45 116.38
CA PRO A 9 48.35 -20.33 116.85
C PRO A 9 47.11 -19.90 115.99
N CYS A 10 46.25 -18.98 116.50
CA CYS A 10 44.96 -18.52 115.88
C CYS A 10 45.10 -17.48 114.76
N ASN A 11 44.26 -17.60 113.72
CA ASN A 11 44.22 -16.68 112.58
C ASN A 11 42.88 -15.91 112.48
N CYS A 12 42.91 -14.60 112.68
CA CYS A 12 41.72 -13.71 112.60
C CYS A 12 41.85 -12.65 111.50
N PHE A 13 42.82 -12.83 110.61
CA PHE A 13 43.17 -11.94 109.52
C PHE A 13 43.38 -10.45 109.90
N GLY A 14 43.62 -10.11 111.16
CA GLY A 14 43.89 -8.72 111.58
C GLY A 14 42.65 -7.88 111.87
N HIS A 15 41.45 -8.46 111.75
CA HIS A 15 40.21 -7.79 112.17
C HIS A 15 40.01 -7.81 113.70
N THR A 16 40.71 -8.70 114.41
CA THR A 16 40.79 -8.77 115.89
C THR A 16 42.04 -9.53 116.36
N GLU A 17 42.46 -9.35 117.62
CA GLU A 17 43.62 -10.02 118.26
C GLU A 17 43.22 -11.02 119.37
N GLN A 18 41.93 -11.20 119.63
CA GLN A 18 41.43 -12.04 120.71
C GLN A 18 40.82 -13.35 120.18
N CYS A 19 41.28 -14.50 120.69
CA CYS A 19 40.72 -15.82 120.37
C CYS A 19 40.64 -16.77 121.58
N GLU A 20 39.79 -17.80 121.48
CA GLU A 20 39.63 -18.87 122.49
C GLU A 20 39.66 -20.27 121.84
N TYR A 21 40.15 -21.28 122.56
CA TYR A 21 40.17 -22.67 122.09
C TYR A 21 38.83 -23.37 122.33
N SER A 22 38.20 -23.81 121.25
CA SER A 22 36.99 -24.62 121.25
C SER A 22 37.30 -26.01 120.71
N LYS A 23 37.30 -27.01 121.61
CA LYS A 23 37.46 -28.43 121.24
C LYS A 23 36.43 -28.88 120.21
N THR A 24 35.21 -28.32 120.24
CA THR A 24 34.15 -28.67 119.28
C THR A 24 34.48 -28.16 117.88
N ILE A 25 34.95 -26.93 117.77
CA ILE A 25 35.39 -26.35 116.49
C ILE A 25 36.66 -27.05 116.00
N ASP A 26 37.57 -27.41 116.92
CA ASP A 26 38.78 -28.18 116.64
C ASP A 26 38.45 -29.58 116.07
N GLU A 27 37.60 -30.34 116.75
CA GLU A 27 37.14 -31.64 116.28
C GLU A 27 36.39 -31.54 114.93
N GLN A 28 35.70 -30.43 114.66
CA GLN A 28 35.02 -30.16 113.38
C GLN A 28 35.93 -29.55 112.31
N ARG A 29 37.17 -29.17 112.66
CA ARG A 29 38.13 -28.53 111.76
C ARG A 29 37.52 -27.28 111.08
N LEU A 30 36.97 -26.37 111.87
CA LEU A 30 36.28 -25.17 111.36
C LEU A 30 36.99 -23.84 111.64
N SER A 31 38.05 -23.87 112.42
CA SER A 31 38.93 -22.71 112.61
C SER A 31 40.14 -22.86 111.70
N LEU A 32 40.56 -21.74 111.11
CA LEU A 32 41.85 -21.64 110.41
C LEU A 32 43.00 -21.39 111.41
N ASP A 33 44.08 -22.17 111.27
CA ASP A 33 45.37 -21.84 111.86
C ASP A 33 46.08 -20.73 111.07
N ILE A 34 47.29 -20.40 111.53
CA ILE A 34 48.14 -19.36 110.93
C ILE A 34 48.79 -19.73 109.60
N TYR A 35 48.90 -21.02 109.26
CA TYR A 35 49.36 -21.44 107.94
C TYR A 35 48.21 -21.60 106.95
N GLY A 36 46.97 -21.35 107.38
CA GLY A 36 45.78 -21.35 106.56
C GLY A 36 45.16 -22.73 106.40
N GLU A 37 45.51 -23.67 107.26
CA GLU A 37 44.88 -24.97 107.32
C GLU A 37 43.76 -24.95 108.36
N TYR A 38 42.68 -25.66 108.07
CA TYR A 38 41.58 -25.82 109.02
C TYR A 38 41.95 -26.86 110.09
N GLU A 39 42.97 -26.56 110.90
CA GLU A 39 43.38 -27.36 112.06
C GLU A 39 43.47 -26.46 113.29
N GLY A 40 42.98 -26.93 114.45
CA GLY A 40 42.88 -26.14 115.67
C GLY A 40 41.48 -25.61 115.97
N GLY A 41 41.29 -25.14 117.21
CA GLY A 41 39.98 -24.72 117.75
C GLY A 41 39.81 -23.21 117.97
N GLY A 42 40.62 -22.36 117.34
CA GLY A 42 40.67 -20.92 117.65
C GLY A 42 39.47 -20.11 117.11
N VAL A 43 38.70 -19.46 117.99
CA VAL A 43 37.54 -18.63 117.58
C VAL A 43 37.76 -17.16 117.91
N CYS A 44 37.72 -16.29 116.89
CA CYS A 44 37.97 -14.85 116.96
C CYS A 44 36.78 -14.07 117.54
N GLN A 45 37.06 -13.00 118.29
CA GLN A 45 36.04 -12.22 118.99
C GLN A 45 35.99 -10.76 118.50
N ASN A 46 34.79 -10.20 118.34
CA ASN A 46 34.52 -8.79 117.99
C ASN A 46 35.17 -8.31 116.67
N CYS A 47 34.75 -8.90 115.55
CA CYS A 47 35.20 -8.56 114.20
C CYS A 47 34.83 -7.12 113.78
N ARG A 48 35.68 -6.47 112.99
CA ARG A 48 35.50 -5.09 112.48
C ARG A 48 35.28 -5.09 110.96
N ASP A 49 35.12 -3.92 110.33
CA ASP A 49 35.14 -3.78 108.87
C ASP A 49 34.00 -4.51 108.13
N HIS A 50 32.81 -4.52 108.73
CA HIS A 50 31.61 -5.27 108.29
C HIS A 50 31.84 -6.78 108.13
N THR A 51 32.86 -7.31 108.84
CA THR A 51 33.15 -8.73 108.90
C THR A 51 32.48 -9.42 110.09
N LYS A 52 32.16 -10.70 109.93
CA LYS A 52 31.56 -11.60 110.91
C LYS A 52 32.11 -13.02 110.76
N GLY A 53 31.78 -13.93 111.66
CA GLY A 53 32.17 -15.36 111.58
C GLY A 53 33.36 -15.76 112.47
N ILE A 54 33.69 -17.07 112.47
CA ILE A 54 34.64 -17.70 113.40
C ILE A 54 36.04 -17.09 113.33
N ASN A 55 36.55 -16.81 112.12
CA ASN A 55 37.85 -16.20 111.91
C ASN A 55 37.74 -14.75 111.42
N CYS A 56 36.58 -14.10 111.61
CA CYS A 56 36.23 -12.79 111.05
C CYS A 56 36.30 -12.75 109.51
N ASN A 57 35.80 -13.81 108.89
CA ASN A 57 35.97 -14.13 107.49
C ASN A 57 34.62 -14.34 106.76
N GLN A 58 33.61 -13.50 107.04
CA GLN A 58 32.31 -13.42 106.35
C GLN A 58 31.78 -11.97 106.39
N CYS A 59 30.84 -11.56 105.54
CA CYS A 59 30.26 -10.21 105.54
C CYS A 59 28.85 -10.10 106.14
N GLU A 60 28.47 -8.92 106.63
CA GLU A 60 27.12 -8.59 107.13
C GLU A 60 26.04 -8.58 106.03
N ASP A 61 24.75 -8.70 106.40
CA ASP A 61 23.65 -8.82 105.43
C ASP A 61 23.45 -7.50 104.65
N GLY A 62 23.26 -7.61 103.32
CA GLY A 62 23.31 -6.47 102.40
C GLY A 62 24.74 -6.06 102.00
N PHE A 63 25.75 -6.76 102.52
CA PHE A 63 27.15 -6.64 102.13
C PHE A 63 27.70 -8.01 101.71
N TYR A 64 28.74 -7.99 100.91
CA TYR A 64 29.43 -9.19 100.41
C TYR A 64 30.92 -8.91 100.30
N ARG A 65 31.77 -9.93 100.39
CA ARG A 65 33.21 -9.78 100.11
C ARG A 65 33.44 -9.88 98.61
N PRO A 66 33.96 -8.85 97.91
CA PRO A 66 34.33 -8.98 96.50
C PRO A 66 35.58 -9.85 96.29
N GLU A 67 35.78 -10.31 95.07
CA GLU A 67 36.92 -11.17 94.74
C GLU A 67 38.26 -10.40 94.71
N GLY A 68 39.33 -11.08 95.13
CA GLY A 68 40.67 -10.50 95.24
C GLY A 68 40.87 -9.66 96.51
N TYR A 69 39.79 -9.34 97.22
CA TYR A 69 39.86 -8.72 98.53
C TYR A 69 40.24 -9.76 99.58
N LEU A 70 41.34 -9.48 100.28
CA LEU A 70 41.86 -10.33 101.32
C LEU A 70 41.17 -10.00 102.63
N TRP A 71 40.90 -11.03 103.42
CA TRP A 71 40.31 -10.90 104.76
C TRP A 71 41.14 -10.10 105.75
N ASN A 72 42.25 -9.48 105.35
CA ASN A 72 43.01 -8.59 106.23
C ASN A 72 42.89 -7.11 105.84
N GLN A 73 42.15 -6.82 104.77
CA GLN A 73 41.90 -5.46 104.30
C GLN A 73 40.69 -4.87 105.03
N THR A 74 40.77 -3.59 105.38
CA THR A 74 39.72 -2.88 106.12
C THR A 74 38.46 -2.57 105.29
N ASP A 75 38.51 -2.76 103.97
CA ASP A 75 37.40 -2.54 103.03
C ASP A 75 36.92 -3.85 102.39
N VAL A 76 37.13 -4.97 103.08
CA VAL A 76 36.86 -6.32 102.56
C VAL A 76 35.38 -6.58 102.24
N CYS A 77 34.45 -6.01 102.99
CA CYS A 77 33.02 -6.19 102.79
C CYS A 77 32.39 -4.96 102.12
N GLN A 78 31.83 -5.13 100.93
CA GLN A 78 31.23 -4.09 100.10
C GLN A 78 29.70 -4.26 99.99
N PRO A 79 28.92 -3.18 99.80
CA PRO A 79 27.46 -3.26 99.74
C PRO A 79 26.96 -3.92 98.45
N CYS A 80 25.86 -4.66 98.55
CA CYS A 80 25.14 -5.26 97.42
C CYS A 80 24.48 -4.21 96.51
N GLN A 81 24.56 -4.37 95.19
CA GLN A 81 23.92 -3.47 94.20
C GLN A 81 22.71 -4.14 93.53
N CYS A 82 21.60 -4.27 94.27
CA CYS A 82 20.46 -5.10 93.89
C CYS A 82 19.11 -4.35 93.88
N ASP A 83 19.03 -3.24 93.14
CA ASP A 83 17.87 -2.31 93.16
C ASP A 83 16.75 -2.61 92.13
N ASP A 84 16.87 -3.68 91.34
CA ASP A 84 15.88 -4.03 90.32
C ASP A 84 14.64 -4.70 90.94
N HIS A 85 13.45 -4.41 90.39
CA HIS A 85 12.16 -4.94 90.83
C HIS A 85 12.07 -6.48 90.89
N ARG A 86 12.97 -7.18 90.20
CA ARG A 86 13.06 -8.65 90.20
C ARG A 86 13.77 -9.20 91.43
N TYR A 87 14.49 -8.38 92.21
CA TYR A 87 15.30 -8.80 93.34
C TYR A 87 14.72 -8.38 94.70
N THR A 88 15.20 -9.02 95.77
CA THR A 88 14.83 -8.74 97.16
C THR A 88 15.66 -7.61 97.78
N GLY A 89 16.90 -7.41 97.32
CA GLY A 89 17.87 -6.43 97.83
C GLY A 89 19.14 -7.04 98.44
N ASN A 90 19.16 -8.34 98.73
CA ASN A 90 20.35 -9.07 99.22
C ASN A 90 21.17 -9.66 98.07
N CYS A 91 22.44 -9.99 98.34
CA CYS A 91 23.33 -10.58 97.33
C CYS A 91 24.31 -11.64 97.85
N ALA A 92 24.86 -12.44 96.93
CA ALA A 92 25.73 -13.57 97.19
C ALA A 92 27.21 -13.16 97.41
N GLU A 93 27.86 -13.78 98.40
CA GLU A 93 29.30 -13.65 98.72
C GLU A 93 30.23 -13.87 97.50
N GLY A 94 31.36 -13.16 97.43
CA GLY A 94 32.34 -13.21 96.33
C GLY A 94 31.95 -12.40 95.09
N SER A 95 30.70 -12.58 94.63
CA SER A 95 30.22 -12.09 93.33
C SER A 95 29.31 -10.87 93.41
N GLY A 96 28.58 -10.72 94.52
CA GLY A 96 27.55 -9.69 94.68
C GLY A 96 26.25 -9.99 93.94
N ALA A 97 25.95 -11.26 93.61
CA ALA A 97 24.78 -11.62 92.80
C ALA A 97 23.45 -11.60 93.56
N CYS A 98 22.42 -10.96 93.00
CA CYS A 98 21.16 -10.64 93.69
C CYS A 98 20.16 -11.79 93.83
N GLU A 99 19.38 -11.82 94.92
CA GLU A 99 18.32 -12.82 95.18
C GLU A 99 16.95 -12.42 94.57
N CYS A 100 16.16 -13.36 94.01
CA CYS A 100 14.91 -13.12 93.25
C CYS A 100 13.62 -12.96 94.07
N ARG A 101 12.62 -12.26 93.50
CA ARG A 101 11.20 -12.24 93.94
C ARG A 101 10.37 -13.42 93.40
N GLN A 102 9.25 -13.73 94.05
CA GLN A 102 8.46 -14.98 93.85
C GLN A 102 7.92 -15.18 92.43
N GLU A 103 7.64 -14.11 91.69
CA GLU A 103 7.18 -14.15 90.31
C GLU A 103 8.28 -14.61 89.33
N TYR A 104 9.53 -14.64 89.80
CA TYR A 104 10.73 -14.93 89.02
C TYR A 104 11.45 -16.17 89.54
N SER A 105 12.02 -16.94 88.62
CA SER A 105 12.72 -18.19 88.92
C SER A 105 14.19 -17.93 89.28
N PRO A 106 14.68 -18.37 90.45
CA PRO A 106 16.10 -18.32 90.80
C PRO A 106 16.97 -19.23 89.92
N PRO A 107 18.28 -18.92 89.71
CA PRO A 107 19.11 -17.94 90.43
C PRO A 107 19.32 -16.59 89.72
N LEU A 108 19.06 -16.49 88.42
CA LEU A 108 19.29 -15.25 87.64
C LEU A 108 18.07 -14.33 87.60
N CYS A 109 16.93 -14.81 88.10
CA CYS A 109 15.64 -14.12 88.05
C CYS A 109 15.25 -13.74 86.62
N ASP A 110 15.66 -14.58 85.67
CA ASP A 110 15.62 -14.34 84.23
C ASP A 110 14.47 -15.07 83.52
N SER A 111 13.61 -15.74 84.29
CA SER A 111 12.42 -16.43 83.79
C SER A 111 11.31 -16.40 84.83
N CYS A 112 10.07 -16.65 84.39
CA CYS A 112 8.91 -16.62 85.28
C CYS A 112 8.78 -17.91 86.09
N SER A 113 8.21 -17.78 87.28
CA SER A 113 7.88 -18.93 88.14
C SER A 113 6.61 -19.66 87.66
N TYR A 114 6.39 -20.87 88.16
CA TYR A 114 5.32 -21.76 87.70
C TYR A 114 3.92 -21.13 87.88
N GLY A 115 3.12 -21.10 86.81
CA GLY A 115 1.80 -20.44 86.79
C GLY A 115 1.85 -18.98 86.32
N TYR A 116 3.06 -18.47 86.01
CA TYR A 116 3.30 -17.17 85.41
C TYR A 116 4.04 -17.32 84.08
N PHE A 117 3.83 -16.38 83.17
CA PHE A 117 4.45 -16.36 81.84
C PHE A 117 4.76 -14.93 81.40
N GLY A 118 5.61 -14.79 80.39
CA GLY A 118 5.86 -13.48 79.75
C GLY A 118 7.00 -12.65 80.37
N TYR A 119 8.09 -13.30 80.78
CA TYR A 119 9.32 -12.63 81.21
C TYR A 119 9.74 -11.53 80.19
N PRO A 120 10.11 -10.30 80.60
CA PRO A 120 10.56 -9.87 81.93
C PRO A 120 9.47 -9.38 82.90
N GLN A 121 8.20 -9.31 82.49
CA GLN A 121 7.10 -8.94 83.37
C GLN A 121 6.18 -10.15 83.54
N CYS A 122 6.50 -10.98 84.54
CA CYS A 122 5.81 -12.25 84.76
C CYS A 122 4.36 -12.04 85.18
N ARG A 123 3.41 -12.55 84.38
CA ARG A 123 1.95 -12.41 84.55
C ARG A 123 1.28 -13.77 84.74
N PRO A 124 0.19 -13.85 85.51
CA PRO A 124 -0.50 -15.12 85.74
C PRO A 124 -1.19 -15.66 84.47
N CYS A 125 -1.30 -16.97 84.35
CA CYS A 125 -1.97 -17.65 83.24
C CYS A 125 -3.50 -17.45 83.21
N GLU A 126 -4.10 -17.26 82.01
CA GLU A 126 -5.55 -16.98 81.83
C GLU A 126 -6.34 -18.11 81.13
N CYS A 127 -6.03 -19.37 81.42
CA CYS A 127 -6.62 -20.55 80.76
C CYS A 127 -8.11 -20.76 81.07
N PHE A 128 -8.91 -21.24 80.09
CA PHE A 128 -10.27 -21.70 80.37
C PHE A 128 -10.25 -23.07 81.07
N LEU A 129 -10.56 -23.07 82.37
CA LEU A 129 -10.41 -24.25 83.23
C LEU A 129 -11.21 -25.47 82.74
N ASN A 130 -12.44 -25.28 82.23
CA ASN A 130 -13.24 -26.42 81.74
C ASN A 130 -12.66 -27.05 80.48
N GLY A 131 -11.99 -26.26 79.63
CA GLY A 131 -11.33 -26.71 78.41
C GLY A 131 -9.85 -27.09 78.58
N THR A 132 -9.23 -26.84 79.75
CA THR A 132 -7.79 -27.04 79.97
C THR A 132 -7.49 -28.25 80.86
N ARG A 133 -6.38 -28.95 80.60
CA ARG A 133 -5.83 -30.04 81.41
C ARG A 133 -4.88 -29.46 82.47
N GLY A 134 -5.45 -28.97 83.58
CA GLY A 134 -4.72 -28.30 84.67
C GLY A 134 -5.03 -26.80 84.73
N TYR A 135 -4.12 -26.01 85.33
CA TYR A 135 -4.27 -24.55 85.50
C TYR A 135 -3.01 -23.74 85.14
N HIS A 136 -1.97 -24.38 84.60
CA HIS A 136 -0.74 -23.72 84.17
C HIS A 136 -0.75 -23.47 82.66
N CYS A 137 0.08 -22.53 82.23
CA CYS A 137 0.33 -22.22 80.83
C CYS A 137 1.83 -22.29 80.53
N GLU A 138 2.17 -22.36 79.25
CA GLU A 138 3.56 -22.39 78.79
C GLU A 138 4.28 -21.07 79.10
N ALA A 139 5.51 -21.15 79.64
CA ALA A 139 6.22 -20.01 80.24
C ALA A 139 6.58 -18.86 79.26
N SER A 140 6.78 -19.18 77.98
CA SER A 140 7.14 -18.21 76.93
C SER A 140 5.92 -17.59 76.25
N GLY A 141 4.91 -18.43 75.98
CA GLY A 141 3.80 -18.07 75.12
C GLY A 141 2.46 -17.89 75.84
N GLY A 142 2.28 -18.45 77.03
CA GLY A 142 0.99 -18.46 77.73
C GLY A 142 -0.04 -19.43 77.14
N GLN A 143 0.41 -20.45 76.40
CA GLN A 143 -0.45 -21.47 75.81
C GLN A 143 -0.95 -22.45 76.87
N CYS A 144 -2.25 -22.75 76.84
CA CYS A 144 -2.90 -23.67 77.75
C CYS A 144 -3.02 -25.08 77.13
N PRO A 145 -2.83 -26.17 77.91
CA PRO A 145 -2.97 -27.53 77.41
C PRO A 145 -4.46 -27.94 77.31
N CYS A 146 -5.04 -27.97 76.11
CA CYS A 146 -6.49 -28.18 75.93
C CYS A 146 -6.96 -29.65 76.03
N LYS A 147 -8.22 -29.84 76.41
CA LYS A 147 -8.95 -31.13 76.34
C LYS A 147 -9.33 -31.43 74.88
N PRO A 148 -9.60 -32.71 74.50
CA PRO A 148 -9.70 -33.12 73.09
C PRO A 148 -10.73 -32.37 72.24
N ASN A 149 -11.85 -31.95 72.82
CA ASN A 149 -12.93 -31.25 72.11
C ASN A 149 -12.69 -29.73 72.03
N TYR A 150 -11.60 -29.24 72.64
CA TYR A 150 -11.24 -27.83 72.74
C TYR A 150 -9.87 -27.58 72.11
N SER A 151 -9.72 -26.38 71.56
CA SER A 151 -8.53 -25.93 70.87
C SER A 151 -8.28 -24.43 71.15
N GLY A 152 -7.25 -23.87 70.54
CA GLY A 152 -6.87 -22.46 70.71
C GLY A 152 -5.99 -22.20 71.93
N LYS A 153 -5.49 -20.96 72.02
CA LYS A 153 -4.44 -20.60 72.98
C LYS A 153 -4.83 -20.73 74.44
N LEU A 154 -6.09 -20.40 74.72
CA LEU A 154 -6.70 -20.43 76.05
C LEU A 154 -7.73 -21.54 76.20
N CYS A 155 -7.80 -22.47 75.24
CA CYS A 155 -8.78 -23.56 75.20
C CYS A 155 -10.24 -23.08 75.14
N ARG A 156 -10.49 -21.99 74.40
CA ARG A 156 -11.82 -21.35 74.22
C ARG A 156 -12.40 -21.55 72.82
N GLU A 157 -11.83 -22.45 72.04
CA GLU A 157 -12.29 -22.78 70.70
C GLU A 157 -12.63 -24.26 70.65
N CYS A 158 -13.52 -24.69 69.76
CA CYS A 158 -13.78 -26.12 69.56
C CYS A 158 -12.69 -26.72 68.67
N SER A 159 -12.32 -27.98 68.91
CA SER A 159 -11.37 -28.69 68.04
C SER A 159 -12.03 -29.09 66.72
N PRO A 160 -11.24 -29.34 65.66
CA PRO A 160 -11.78 -29.81 64.38
C PRO A 160 -12.65 -31.06 64.56
N GLY A 161 -13.84 -31.05 63.95
CA GLY A 161 -14.86 -32.09 64.13
C GLY A 161 -15.87 -31.81 65.25
N TYR A 162 -15.77 -30.65 65.91
CA TYR A 162 -16.72 -30.18 66.90
C TYR A 162 -17.13 -28.72 66.64
N TYR A 163 -18.36 -28.36 67.03
CA TYR A 163 -18.91 -27.02 66.85
C TYR A 163 -19.74 -26.54 68.05
N GLY A 164 -19.91 -25.23 68.18
CA GLY A 164 -20.80 -24.62 69.18
C GLY A 164 -20.16 -24.47 70.56
N TYR A 165 -19.16 -23.61 70.69
CA TYR A 165 -18.62 -23.18 71.99
C TYR A 165 -19.73 -22.53 72.84
N PRO A 166 -19.85 -22.81 74.15
CA PRO A 166 -18.86 -23.44 75.03
C PRO A 166 -18.88 -24.98 75.07
N ASP A 167 -19.89 -25.64 74.50
CA ASP A 167 -20.11 -27.08 74.72
C ASP A 167 -19.35 -27.98 73.74
N CYS A 168 -19.05 -27.48 72.53
CA CYS A 168 -18.27 -28.16 71.49
C CYS A 168 -18.79 -29.58 71.17
N LEU A 169 -19.90 -29.64 70.44
CA LEU A 169 -20.64 -30.84 70.01
C LEU A 169 -20.08 -31.43 68.70
N PRO A 170 -20.14 -32.75 68.46
CA PRO A 170 -19.58 -33.37 67.26
C PRO A 170 -20.33 -32.98 65.98
N CYS A 171 -19.60 -32.93 64.86
CA CYS A 171 -20.15 -32.69 63.53
C CYS A 171 -21.02 -33.86 63.03
N GLU A 172 -22.11 -33.55 62.33
CA GLU A 172 -23.07 -34.54 61.78
C GLU A 172 -23.16 -34.45 60.25
N CYS A 173 -22.03 -34.51 59.56
CA CYS A 173 -22.00 -34.38 58.10
C CYS A 173 -22.34 -35.70 57.41
N ASN A 174 -23.21 -35.66 56.39
CA ASN A 174 -23.59 -36.85 55.63
C ASN A 174 -22.40 -37.33 54.78
N PRO A 175 -21.94 -38.59 54.94
CA PRO A 175 -20.77 -39.09 54.23
C PRO A 175 -20.96 -39.22 52.71
N LEU A 176 -22.20 -39.24 52.21
CA LEU A 176 -22.47 -39.27 50.77
C LEU A 176 -22.35 -37.88 50.12
N GLY A 177 -22.68 -36.83 50.86
CA GLY A 177 -22.77 -35.48 50.32
C GLY A 177 -21.67 -34.54 50.78
N ALA A 178 -21.01 -34.80 51.90
CA ALA A 178 -19.93 -33.97 52.43
C ALA A 178 -18.58 -34.35 51.81
N ILE A 179 -17.72 -33.35 51.58
CA ILE A 179 -16.32 -33.55 51.16
C ILE A 179 -15.52 -34.23 52.28
N ASN A 180 -15.85 -33.90 53.53
CA ASN A 180 -15.32 -34.55 54.72
C ASN A 180 -16.47 -34.74 55.72
N SER A 181 -16.78 -35.98 56.07
CA SER A 181 -17.86 -36.31 57.01
C SER A 181 -17.52 -35.95 58.47
N ASP A 182 -16.24 -35.78 58.77
CA ASP A 182 -15.74 -35.71 60.14
C ASP A 182 -15.42 -34.26 60.56
N ILE A 183 -15.53 -33.29 59.65
CA ILE A 183 -15.18 -31.89 59.88
C ILE A 183 -16.31 -30.97 59.40
N CYS A 184 -16.77 -30.11 60.30
CA CYS A 184 -17.72 -29.04 60.03
C CYS A 184 -17.21 -27.70 60.58
N GLU A 185 -17.87 -26.61 60.20
CA GLU A 185 -17.55 -25.28 60.70
C GLU A 185 -17.77 -25.18 62.22
N THR A 186 -16.74 -24.75 62.96
CA THR A 186 -16.66 -24.81 64.43
C THR A 186 -17.67 -23.91 65.17
N VAL A 187 -18.35 -23.01 64.47
CA VAL A 187 -19.38 -22.13 65.05
C VAL A 187 -20.79 -22.61 64.71
N SER A 188 -21.07 -22.88 63.44
CA SER A 188 -22.42 -23.14 62.92
C SER A 188 -22.77 -24.63 62.77
N GLY A 189 -21.75 -25.50 62.74
CA GLY A 189 -21.88 -26.92 62.43
C GLY A 189 -22.13 -27.20 60.94
N ASN A 190 -21.87 -26.23 60.06
CA ASN A 190 -22.12 -26.35 58.63
C ASN A 190 -21.06 -27.22 57.95
N CYS A 191 -21.50 -28.20 57.18
CA CYS A 191 -20.64 -29.16 56.49
C CYS A 191 -20.25 -28.65 55.11
N SER A 192 -19.02 -28.95 54.69
CA SER A 192 -18.56 -28.63 53.34
C SER A 192 -19.11 -29.68 52.36
N CYS A 193 -20.16 -29.32 51.62
CA CYS A 193 -20.80 -30.23 50.68
C CYS A 193 -20.04 -30.34 49.35
N SER A 194 -20.01 -31.55 48.80
CA SER A 194 -19.55 -31.83 47.44
C SER A 194 -20.45 -31.10 46.43
N SER A 195 -19.93 -30.79 45.24
CA SER A 195 -20.53 -29.83 44.30
C SER A 195 -22.02 -30.02 43.98
N ASN A 196 -22.54 -31.25 44.06
CA ASN A 196 -23.92 -31.56 43.69
C ASN A 196 -24.87 -31.64 44.91
N PHE A 197 -24.35 -31.50 46.13
CA PHE A 197 -25.07 -31.65 47.39
C PHE A 197 -25.12 -30.31 48.16
N GLY A 198 -26.12 -30.16 49.02
CA GLY A 198 -26.34 -28.95 49.80
C GLY A 198 -27.06 -29.22 51.11
N GLY A 199 -27.38 -28.17 51.86
CA GLY A 199 -27.94 -28.25 53.21
C GLY A 199 -26.86 -28.31 54.30
N ARG A 200 -27.23 -28.04 55.56
CA ARG A 200 -26.26 -27.92 56.68
C ARG A 200 -25.40 -29.16 56.86
N THR A 201 -25.99 -30.34 56.64
CA THR A 201 -25.38 -31.65 56.80
C THR A 201 -25.11 -32.34 55.46
N CYS A 202 -25.26 -31.64 54.33
CA CYS A 202 -25.09 -32.20 52.98
C CYS A 202 -26.04 -33.37 52.67
N ASP A 203 -27.27 -33.31 53.17
CA ASP A 203 -28.27 -34.38 53.13
C ASP A 203 -29.28 -34.26 51.97
N ARG A 204 -29.12 -33.25 51.11
CA ARG A 204 -30.01 -32.95 49.98
C ARG A 204 -29.20 -32.51 48.77
N CYS A 205 -29.84 -32.44 47.60
CA CYS A 205 -29.17 -31.90 46.42
C CYS A 205 -29.00 -30.37 46.53
N GLY A 206 -27.86 -29.89 46.05
CA GLY A 206 -27.56 -28.47 45.95
C GLY A 206 -28.49 -27.75 44.97
N ASP A 207 -28.43 -26.42 44.95
CA ASP A 207 -29.15 -25.63 43.94
C ASP A 207 -28.58 -25.90 42.55
N GLY A 208 -29.48 -26.17 41.59
CA GLY A 208 -29.11 -26.65 40.25
C GLY A 208 -29.05 -28.18 40.11
N TYR A 209 -29.35 -28.93 41.17
CA TYR A 209 -29.35 -30.39 41.18
C TYR A 209 -30.65 -30.96 41.78
N TYR A 210 -31.08 -32.13 41.28
CA TYR A 210 -32.32 -32.81 41.67
C TYR A 210 -32.11 -34.33 41.77
N ASP A 211 -33.04 -35.08 42.38
CA ASP A 211 -32.99 -36.56 42.48
C ASP A 211 -31.90 -37.12 43.46
N PHE A 212 -32.02 -36.82 44.77
CA PHE A 212 -31.12 -37.34 45.82
C PHE A 212 -31.30 -38.87 45.98
N PRO A 213 -30.23 -39.69 46.11
CA PRO A 213 -28.83 -39.33 46.37
C PRO A 213 -27.95 -39.10 45.13
N GLN A 214 -28.49 -39.24 43.91
CA GLN A 214 -27.69 -39.11 42.69
C GLN A 214 -27.40 -37.66 42.31
N CYS A 215 -28.28 -36.73 42.70
CA CYS A 215 -28.16 -35.29 42.51
C CYS A 215 -27.68 -34.92 41.09
N LYS A 216 -28.58 -35.14 40.12
CA LYS A 216 -28.37 -34.87 38.71
C LYS A 216 -28.48 -33.39 38.43
N TYR A 217 -27.62 -32.88 37.56
CA TYR A 217 -27.65 -31.47 37.15
C TYR A 217 -28.86 -31.19 36.26
N CYS A 218 -29.71 -30.24 36.64
CA CYS A 218 -30.94 -29.91 35.90
C CYS A 218 -30.72 -28.98 34.70
N GLN A 219 -29.48 -28.54 34.47
CA GLN A 219 -29.07 -27.75 33.30
C GLN A 219 -29.76 -26.39 33.14
N CYS A 220 -30.36 -25.82 34.17
CA CYS A 220 -30.99 -24.51 34.06
C CYS A 220 -29.98 -23.36 34.03
N ASP A 221 -30.33 -22.26 33.36
CA ASP A 221 -29.53 -21.04 33.40
C ASP A 221 -29.81 -20.25 34.67
N VAL A 222 -28.78 -20.05 35.48
CA VAL A 222 -28.84 -19.39 36.79
C VAL A 222 -29.31 -17.93 36.71
N ARG A 223 -29.15 -17.27 35.56
CA ARG A 223 -29.52 -15.86 35.38
C ARG A 223 -31.04 -15.70 35.30
N GLY A 224 -31.70 -16.63 34.63
CA GLY A 224 -33.15 -16.62 34.40
C GLY A 224 -33.97 -17.45 35.38
N THR A 225 -33.34 -18.08 36.38
CA THR A 225 -34.03 -18.95 37.36
C THR A 225 -34.15 -18.36 38.76
N GLU A 226 -35.24 -18.67 39.45
CA GLU A 226 -35.48 -18.30 40.85
C GLU A 226 -34.52 -19.04 41.82
N PRO A 227 -34.37 -18.55 43.08
CA PRO A 227 -33.59 -19.25 44.09
C PRO A 227 -34.06 -20.72 44.25
N GLY A 228 -33.12 -21.67 44.18
CA GLY A 228 -33.41 -23.11 44.08
C GLY A 228 -33.14 -23.71 42.69
N ILE A 229 -33.14 -22.87 41.64
CA ILE A 229 -32.82 -23.13 40.23
C ILE A 229 -33.80 -24.07 39.51
N CYS A 230 -34.04 -25.24 40.09
CA CYS A 230 -34.96 -26.25 39.56
C CYS A 230 -35.65 -27.01 40.67
N ASP A 231 -36.79 -27.60 40.32
CA ASP A 231 -37.53 -28.50 41.19
C ASP A 231 -36.68 -29.71 41.57
N LYS A 232 -36.54 -29.95 42.88
CA LYS A 232 -35.65 -30.99 43.45
C LYS A 232 -36.11 -32.42 43.17
N SER A 233 -37.35 -32.61 42.71
CA SER A 233 -37.94 -33.92 42.43
C SER A 233 -37.88 -34.30 40.96
N ASN A 234 -38.15 -33.36 40.04
CA ASN A 234 -38.29 -33.65 38.62
C ASN A 234 -37.30 -32.88 37.72
N GLY A 235 -36.54 -31.93 38.27
CA GLY A 235 -35.50 -31.20 37.54
C GLY A 235 -36.00 -30.08 36.63
N THR A 236 -37.28 -29.71 36.71
CA THR A 236 -37.85 -28.62 35.91
C THR A 236 -37.30 -27.27 36.39
N CYS A 237 -36.82 -26.45 35.46
CA CYS A 237 -36.26 -25.14 35.76
C CYS A 237 -37.34 -24.14 36.22
N LEU A 238 -37.05 -23.40 37.30
CA LEU A 238 -37.96 -22.43 37.88
C LEU A 238 -37.66 -21.04 37.30
N CYS A 239 -38.31 -20.64 36.21
CA CYS A 239 -37.98 -19.37 35.53
C CYS A 239 -38.55 -18.13 36.25
N LYS A 240 -37.74 -17.06 36.32
CA LYS A 240 -38.19 -15.72 36.75
C LYS A 240 -39.18 -15.13 35.75
N VAL A 241 -40.01 -14.18 36.20
CA VAL A 241 -40.90 -13.40 35.33
C VAL A 241 -40.12 -12.74 34.19
N GLY A 242 -40.57 -12.95 32.94
CA GLY A 242 -39.90 -12.46 31.74
C GLY A 242 -38.88 -13.43 31.11
N TYR A 243 -38.56 -14.54 31.78
CA TYR A 243 -37.66 -15.60 31.31
C TYR A 243 -38.45 -16.88 31.02
N GLY A 244 -38.01 -17.65 30.03
CA GLY A 244 -38.71 -18.84 29.56
C GLY A 244 -37.80 -19.80 28.81
N GLY A 245 -38.39 -20.83 28.22
CA GLY A 245 -37.66 -21.99 27.70
C GLY A 245 -37.43 -23.07 28.76
N PRO A 246 -37.13 -24.31 28.34
CA PRO A 246 -36.94 -25.44 29.25
C PRO A 246 -35.75 -25.27 30.20
N ARG A 247 -34.84 -24.33 29.91
CA ARG A 247 -33.67 -23.99 30.72
C ARG A 247 -33.68 -22.57 31.29
N CYS A 248 -34.75 -21.79 31.07
CA CYS A 248 -34.83 -20.36 31.45
C CYS A 248 -33.71 -19.48 30.85
N ASP A 249 -33.22 -19.83 29.67
CA ASP A 249 -32.09 -19.24 28.95
C ASP A 249 -32.49 -18.24 27.86
N GLN A 250 -33.79 -17.93 27.77
CA GLN A 250 -34.33 -16.98 26.81
C GLN A 250 -35.41 -16.11 27.45
N CYS A 251 -35.66 -14.93 26.88
CA CYS A 251 -36.79 -14.12 27.28
C CYS A 251 -38.08 -14.69 26.68
N VAL A 252 -39.20 -14.61 27.41
CA VAL A 252 -40.52 -14.96 26.85
C VAL A 252 -40.98 -13.88 25.85
N PRO A 253 -41.90 -14.22 24.91
CA PRO A 253 -42.44 -13.23 23.97
C PRO A 253 -42.94 -11.97 24.69
N GLY A 254 -42.49 -10.79 24.24
CA GLY A 254 -42.78 -9.50 24.88
C GLY A 254 -41.69 -8.97 25.81
N TYR A 255 -40.60 -9.74 26.01
CA TYR A 255 -39.40 -9.34 26.74
C TYR A 255 -38.14 -9.52 25.88
N ASN A 256 -37.13 -8.67 26.05
CA ASN A 256 -35.85 -8.74 25.32
C ASN A 256 -34.65 -8.43 26.23
N GLY A 257 -33.44 -8.73 25.74
CA GLY A 257 -32.20 -8.31 26.39
C GLY A 257 -31.58 -9.33 27.35
N TYR A 258 -31.77 -10.63 27.10
CA TYR A 258 -31.10 -11.69 27.86
C TYR A 258 -29.59 -11.41 28.01
N PRO A 259 -29.01 -11.44 29.23
CA PRO A 259 -29.52 -12.06 30.45
C PRO A 259 -30.43 -11.20 31.34
N ASP A 260 -30.72 -9.94 30.99
CA ASP A 260 -31.59 -9.03 31.75
C ASP A 260 -32.90 -8.78 30.98
N CYS A 261 -33.81 -9.75 31.00
CA CYS A 261 -35.06 -9.69 30.24
C CYS A 261 -35.97 -8.54 30.73
N LYS A 262 -36.14 -7.52 29.89
CA LYS A 262 -36.99 -6.34 30.14
C LYS A 262 -38.17 -6.32 29.17
N PRO A 263 -39.34 -5.81 29.57
CA PRO A 263 -40.49 -5.70 28.68
C PRO A 263 -40.16 -4.79 27.48
N CYS A 264 -40.63 -5.17 26.30
CA CYS A 264 -40.34 -4.47 25.06
C CYS A 264 -40.86 -3.02 24.99
N GLY A 265 -41.96 -2.71 25.70
CA GLY A 265 -42.53 -1.35 25.73
C GLY A 265 -43.10 -0.86 24.39
N CYS A 266 -43.57 -1.76 23.53
CA CYS A 266 -44.11 -1.40 22.21
C CYS A 266 -45.38 -0.56 22.30
N SER A 267 -45.48 0.54 21.53
CA SER A 267 -46.66 1.41 21.42
C SER A 267 -47.91 0.64 20.99
N ASP A 268 -49.05 0.89 21.64
CA ASP A 268 -50.37 0.32 21.27
C ASP A 268 -50.89 0.82 19.93
N VAL A 269 -50.45 2.00 19.49
CA VAL A 269 -50.93 2.66 18.27
C VAL A 269 -49.92 2.50 17.12
N GLY A 270 -48.62 2.52 17.45
CA GLY A 270 -47.54 2.48 16.46
C GLY A 270 -46.94 1.10 16.17
N SER A 271 -47.31 0.05 16.94
CA SER A 271 -46.75 -1.29 16.79
C SER A 271 -47.81 -2.32 16.42
N VAL A 272 -47.47 -3.24 15.51
CA VAL A 272 -48.34 -4.36 15.11
C VAL A 272 -48.49 -5.40 16.23
N SER A 273 -47.49 -5.52 17.11
CA SER A 273 -47.45 -6.48 18.20
C SER A 273 -46.66 -5.93 19.39
N LYS A 274 -46.95 -6.46 20.59
CA LYS A 274 -46.16 -6.24 21.80
C LYS A 274 -44.89 -7.09 21.88
N VAL A 275 -44.69 -8.00 20.92
CA VAL A 275 -43.50 -8.85 20.80
C VAL A 275 -42.46 -8.12 19.95
N CYS A 276 -41.29 -7.86 20.52
CA CYS A 276 -40.15 -7.24 19.84
C CYS A 276 -39.09 -8.27 19.41
N ASP A 277 -38.17 -7.84 18.54
CA ASP A 277 -37.04 -8.67 18.12
C ASP A 277 -35.96 -8.83 19.20
N ILE A 278 -34.90 -9.59 18.88
CA ILE A 278 -33.78 -9.88 19.80
C ILE A 278 -33.02 -8.63 20.28
N LEU A 279 -33.12 -7.51 19.55
CA LEU A 279 -32.49 -6.22 19.91
C LEU A 279 -33.45 -5.32 20.71
N GLY A 280 -34.68 -5.78 20.92
CA GLY A 280 -35.72 -5.05 21.61
C GLY A 280 -36.47 -4.06 20.73
N LYS A 281 -36.43 -4.22 19.41
CA LYS A 281 -37.14 -3.36 18.46
C LYS A 281 -38.52 -3.94 18.17
N CYS A 282 -39.54 -3.13 18.38
CA CYS A 282 -40.92 -3.49 18.11
C CYS A 282 -41.23 -3.45 16.61
N PRO A 283 -42.14 -4.32 16.12
CA PRO A 283 -42.58 -4.29 14.73
C PRO A 283 -43.48 -3.07 14.50
N CYS A 284 -42.88 -1.95 14.11
CA CYS A 284 -43.60 -0.72 13.85
C CYS A 284 -44.45 -0.82 12.59
N VAL A 285 -45.63 -0.20 12.62
CA VAL A 285 -46.41 0.09 11.41
C VAL A 285 -45.61 1.05 10.53
N TYR A 286 -45.76 1.00 9.20
CA TYR A 286 -44.84 1.65 8.24
C TYR A 286 -44.59 3.15 8.47
N ASN A 287 -45.56 3.89 9.00
CA ASN A 287 -45.47 5.32 9.31
C ASN A 287 -44.95 5.64 10.73
N PHE A 288 -44.59 4.62 11.52
CA PHE A 288 -44.02 4.75 12.86
C PHE A 288 -42.58 4.22 12.90
N ALA A 289 -41.77 4.78 13.79
CA ALA A 289 -40.38 4.41 14.00
C ALA A 289 -39.96 4.61 15.46
N GLY A 290 -38.69 4.32 15.73
CA GLY A 290 -38.14 4.21 17.07
C GLY A 290 -38.17 2.77 17.59
N LYS A 291 -37.42 2.51 18.67
CA LYS A 291 -37.29 1.16 19.25
C LYS A 291 -38.64 0.62 19.77
N THR A 292 -39.48 1.52 20.27
CA THR A 292 -40.82 1.26 20.84
C THR A 292 -41.97 1.69 19.93
N CYS A 293 -41.69 2.19 18.72
CA CYS A 293 -42.68 2.72 17.77
C CYS A 293 -43.50 3.93 18.30
N GLU A 294 -42.91 4.74 19.18
CA GLU A 294 -43.52 5.96 19.75
C GLU A 294 -43.14 7.24 19.00
N GLN A 295 -42.49 7.10 17.84
CA GLN A 295 -42.11 8.21 16.98
C GLN A 295 -42.66 7.96 15.58
N CYS A 296 -42.84 9.00 14.78
CA CYS A 296 -43.16 8.82 13.36
C CYS A 296 -41.91 8.42 12.59
N SER A 297 -42.05 7.62 11.53
CA SER A 297 -40.94 7.29 10.66
C SER A 297 -40.46 8.52 9.88
N PRO A 298 -39.18 8.56 9.45
CA PRO A 298 -38.70 9.66 8.62
C PRO A 298 -39.60 9.84 7.39
N GLY A 299 -40.08 11.07 7.17
CA GLY A 299 -41.12 11.34 6.18
C GLY A 299 -42.54 11.39 6.74
N PHE A 300 -42.73 11.30 8.05
CA PHE A 300 -44.02 11.45 8.72
C PHE A 300 -43.92 12.32 9.98
N TYR A 301 -44.98 13.05 10.31
CA TYR A 301 -45.05 13.98 11.44
C TYR A 301 -46.37 13.85 12.23
N LYS A 302 -46.45 14.42 13.43
CA LYS A 302 -47.63 14.40 14.36
C LYS A 302 -47.94 12.99 14.94
N TYR A 303 -47.30 12.64 16.05
CA TYR A 303 -47.46 11.32 16.70
C TYR A 303 -48.90 11.02 17.16
N SER A 304 -49.21 9.71 17.11
CA SER A 304 -50.48 8.98 17.08
C SER A 304 -51.15 8.85 15.69
N GLU A 305 -51.03 9.85 14.81
CA GLU A 305 -51.57 9.80 13.45
C GLU A 305 -50.48 9.56 12.39
N CYS A 306 -49.28 10.11 12.61
CA CYS A 306 -48.12 10.04 11.72
C CYS A 306 -48.49 10.28 10.25
N LEU A 307 -48.80 11.54 9.94
CA LEU A 307 -49.16 12.05 8.62
C LEU A 307 -47.92 12.23 7.75
N GLN A 308 -48.04 12.01 6.44
CA GLN A 308 -46.90 12.07 5.51
C GLN A 308 -46.41 13.51 5.31
N CYS A 309 -45.09 13.71 5.39
CA CYS A 309 -44.43 14.94 4.96
C CYS A 309 -44.43 15.00 3.42
N GLU A 310 -45.02 16.05 2.86
CA GLU A 310 -45.01 16.29 1.41
C GLU A 310 -43.78 17.12 1.00
N CYS A 311 -42.58 16.70 1.42
CA CYS A 311 -41.33 17.38 1.08
C CYS A 311 -40.85 16.97 -0.31
N ASP A 312 -40.50 17.94 -1.15
CA ASP A 312 -39.89 17.67 -2.44
C ASP A 312 -38.49 17.07 -2.28
N SER A 313 -38.22 15.95 -2.96
CA SER A 313 -36.97 15.20 -2.82
C SER A 313 -35.73 15.95 -3.31
N TYR A 314 -35.88 16.90 -4.23
CA TYR A 314 -34.78 17.69 -4.76
C TYR A 314 -34.49 18.88 -3.86
N GLY A 315 -35.52 19.63 -3.47
CA GLY A 315 -35.36 20.88 -2.73
C GLY A 315 -35.18 20.74 -1.22
N SER A 316 -35.69 19.66 -0.62
CA SER A 316 -35.53 19.41 0.82
C SER A 316 -34.16 18.77 1.15
N ILE A 317 -33.66 19.02 2.37
CA ILE A 317 -32.44 18.37 2.90
C ILE A 317 -32.68 16.88 3.16
N GLY A 318 -33.93 16.50 3.41
CA GLY A 318 -34.39 15.13 3.54
C GLY A 318 -35.91 15.09 3.57
N VAL A 319 -36.47 13.89 3.65
CA VAL A 319 -37.92 13.66 3.60
C VAL A 319 -38.66 14.10 4.87
N SER A 320 -37.95 14.46 5.93
CA SER A 320 -38.53 14.82 7.22
C SER A 320 -38.94 16.31 7.28
N CYS A 321 -40.05 16.56 7.97
CA CYS A 321 -40.61 17.88 8.25
C CYS A 321 -40.76 18.11 9.77
N ASP A 322 -41.06 19.33 10.18
CA ASP A 322 -41.37 19.66 11.58
C ASP A 322 -42.77 19.17 12.01
N ASN A 323 -43.18 19.50 13.24
CA ASN A 323 -44.48 19.06 13.79
C ASN A 323 -45.68 19.72 13.12
N GLU A 324 -45.46 20.74 12.29
CA GLU A 324 -46.45 21.46 11.52
C GLU A 324 -46.49 21.00 10.06
N GLY A 325 -45.55 20.13 9.64
CA GLY A 325 -45.48 19.61 8.27
C GLY A 325 -44.53 20.39 7.36
N LYS A 326 -43.75 21.33 7.89
CA LYS A 326 -42.85 22.19 7.12
C LYS A 326 -41.48 21.55 6.92
N CYS A 327 -41.04 21.54 5.67
CA CYS A 327 -39.81 20.89 5.23
C CYS A 327 -38.59 21.81 5.40
N GLN A 328 -37.43 21.22 5.67
CA GLN A 328 -36.17 21.96 5.69
C GLN A 328 -35.58 22.05 4.28
N CYS A 329 -35.63 23.24 3.69
CA CYS A 329 -35.16 23.45 2.32
C CYS A 329 -33.64 23.65 2.25
N LYS A 330 -33.03 23.11 1.21
CA LYS A 330 -31.65 23.42 0.82
C LYS A 330 -31.53 24.90 0.45
N PRO A 331 -30.33 25.50 0.49
CA PRO A 331 -30.14 26.96 0.35
C PRO A 331 -30.78 27.62 -0.89
N SER A 332 -30.88 26.88 -2.00
CA SER A 332 -31.41 27.35 -3.30
C SER A 332 -32.93 27.16 -3.48
N PHE A 333 -33.60 26.56 -2.49
CA PHE A 333 -35.00 26.16 -2.58
C PHE A 333 -35.84 26.87 -1.53
N ALA A 334 -37.13 27.04 -1.81
CA ALA A 334 -38.10 27.76 -0.99
C ALA A 334 -39.48 27.09 -1.06
N GLY A 335 -40.41 27.55 -0.22
CA GLY A 335 -41.75 26.96 -0.04
C GLY A 335 -41.83 26.05 1.20
N GLU A 336 -43.03 25.85 1.75
CA GLU A 336 -43.25 24.98 2.92
C GLU A 336 -42.92 23.50 2.62
N ARG A 337 -42.90 23.14 1.34
CA ARG A 337 -42.60 21.80 0.80
C ARG A 337 -41.27 21.73 0.04
N CYS A 338 -40.54 22.84 -0.05
CA CYS A 338 -39.30 22.97 -0.83
C CYS A 338 -39.45 22.66 -2.33
N ASP A 339 -40.64 22.87 -2.88
CA ASP A 339 -41.06 22.59 -4.25
C ASP A 339 -40.86 23.79 -5.19
N GLN A 340 -40.21 24.85 -4.73
CA GLN A 340 -39.98 26.08 -5.49
C GLN A 340 -38.52 26.51 -5.36
N CYS A 341 -38.01 27.22 -6.36
CA CYS A 341 -36.71 27.87 -6.25
C CYS A 341 -36.83 29.12 -5.39
N LYS A 342 -35.75 29.42 -4.65
CA LYS A 342 -35.64 30.67 -3.91
C LYS A 342 -35.62 31.86 -4.87
N GLU A 343 -36.11 33.01 -4.41
CA GLU A 343 -36.17 34.25 -5.21
C GLU A 343 -34.81 34.55 -5.86
N GLY A 344 -34.81 34.78 -7.18
CA GLY A 344 -33.60 35.00 -8.00
C GLY A 344 -33.00 33.75 -8.66
N LEU A 345 -33.50 32.55 -8.37
CA LEU A 345 -33.07 31.28 -8.96
C LEU A 345 -34.18 30.65 -9.80
N TYR A 346 -33.80 29.89 -10.84
CA TYR A 346 -34.73 29.41 -11.87
C TYR A 346 -34.52 27.91 -12.19
N ASN A 347 -35.45 27.34 -12.96
CA ASN A 347 -35.37 25.96 -13.48
C ASN A 347 -35.37 24.87 -12.39
N PHE A 348 -36.49 24.74 -11.66
CA PHE A 348 -36.70 23.65 -10.72
C PHE A 348 -36.67 22.29 -11.44
N PRO A 349 -35.97 21.26 -10.93
CA PRO A 349 -35.41 21.12 -9.58
C PRO A 349 -33.95 21.55 -9.41
N LEU A 350 -33.32 22.21 -10.39
CA LEU A 350 -31.90 22.59 -10.31
C LEU A 350 -31.67 23.90 -9.56
N CYS A 351 -32.63 24.83 -9.64
CA CYS A 351 -32.61 26.12 -8.94
C CYS A 351 -31.27 26.84 -9.07
N GLU A 352 -30.95 27.15 -10.33
CA GLU A 352 -29.69 27.75 -10.76
C GLU A 352 -29.83 29.26 -11.00
N GLU A 353 -28.70 29.96 -10.96
CA GLU A 353 -28.65 31.39 -11.30
C GLU A 353 -28.83 31.59 -12.81
N CYS A 354 -29.45 32.71 -13.19
CA CYS A 354 -29.61 33.08 -14.60
C CYS A 354 -28.26 33.54 -15.19
N ASN A 355 -27.55 32.63 -15.84
CA ASN A 355 -26.17 32.83 -16.35
C ASN A 355 -26.08 32.81 -17.88
N CYS A 356 -27.14 33.24 -18.57
CA CYS A 356 -27.17 33.31 -20.02
C CYS A 356 -26.07 34.24 -20.58
N ASN A 357 -25.40 33.81 -21.63
CA ASN A 357 -24.39 34.63 -22.30
C ASN A 357 -25.08 35.79 -23.06
N PRO A 358 -24.77 37.05 -22.72
CA PRO A 358 -25.44 38.22 -23.32
C PRO A 358 -25.20 38.33 -24.83
N ALA A 359 -24.15 37.73 -25.37
CA ALA A 359 -23.88 37.75 -26.81
C ALA A 359 -24.79 36.82 -27.61
N GLY A 360 -25.26 35.73 -26.99
CA GLY A 360 -25.99 34.67 -27.68
C GLY A 360 -27.47 34.58 -27.38
N VAL A 361 -27.99 35.35 -26.42
CA VAL A 361 -29.44 35.48 -26.17
C VAL A 361 -30.11 36.48 -27.13
N LEU A 362 -31.40 36.31 -27.35
CA LEU A 362 -32.20 37.29 -28.08
C LEU A 362 -32.26 38.64 -27.35
N ALA A 363 -32.27 39.74 -28.10
CA ALA A 363 -32.36 41.09 -27.52
C ALA A 363 -33.68 41.34 -26.78
N THR A 364 -34.73 40.57 -27.09
CA THR A 364 -36.06 40.62 -26.46
C THR A 364 -36.20 39.72 -25.23
N PHE A 365 -35.15 38.98 -24.87
CA PHE A 365 -35.19 38.01 -23.79
C PHE A 365 -35.45 38.70 -22.44
N SER A 366 -36.61 38.41 -21.83
CA SER A 366 -37.10 39.08 -20.61
C SER A 366 -36.61 38.41 -19.32
N GLY A 367 -35.75 37.39 -19.42
CA GLY A 367 -35.13 36.69 -18.30
C GLY A 367 -35.57 35.24 -18.14
N CYS A 368 -34.79 34.48 -17.36
CA CYS A 368 -34.92 33.03 -17.20
C CYS A 368 -36.23 32.54 -16.56
N GLY A 369 -37.03 33.42 -15.94
CA GLY A 369 -38.30 33.06 -15.30
C GLY A 369 -39.50 32.95 -16.24
N SER A 370 -39.32 33.26 -17.52
CA SER A 370 -40.39 33.25 -18.54
C SER A 370 -40.41 31.97 -19.40
N LEU A 371 -39.45 31.07 -19.20
CA LEU A 371 -39.24 29.87 -20.01
C LEU A 371 -39.85 28.62 -19.34
N PRO A 372 -40.30 27.62 -20.14
CA PRO A 372 -40.79 26.34 -19.63
C PRO A 372 -39.66 25.52 -18.96
N ALA A 373 -40.03 24.59 -18.08
CA ALA A 373 -39.09 23.74 -17.36
C ALA A 373 -38.17 22.96 -18.32
N GLY A 374 -36.85 23.04 -18.09
CA GLY A 374 -35.83 22.43 -18.94
C GLY A 374 -35.04 23.42 -19.82
N GLU A 375 -35.60 24.61 -20.08
CA GLU A 375 -34.91 25.67 -20.82
C GLU A 375 -34.52 26.82 -19.89
N LEU A 376 -33.26 27.28 -19.98
CA LEU A 376 -32.74 28.37 -19.15
C LEU A 376 -32.63 29.69 -19.92
N CYS A 377 -32.31 29.63 -21.21
CA CYS A 377 -32.00 30.79 -22.04
C CYS A 377 -32.59 30.63 -23.44
N GLU A 378 -33.10 31.72 -24.02
CA GLU A 378 -33.60 31.75 -25.39
C GLU A 378 -32.50 32.24 -26.35
N CYS A 379 -31.89 31.31 -27.10
CA CYS A 379 -30.72 31.58 -27.94
C CYS A 379 -31.07 32.19 -29.30
N LYS A 380 -30.16 33.01 -29.82
CA LYS A 380 -30.19 33.49 -31.21
C LYS A 380 -30.15 32.32 -32.21
N PRO A 381 -30.67 32.48 -33.44
CA PRO A 381 -30.85 31.39 -34.42
C PRO A 381 -29.61 30.52 -34.71
N ARG A 382 -28.40 31.09 -34.73
CA ARG A 382 -27.14 30.37 -35.03
C ARG A 382 -26.34 30.03 -33.77
N VAL A 383 -26.98 30.11 -32.61
CA VAL A 383 -26.38 29.84 -31.29
C VAL A 383 -27.06 28.62 -30.67
N THR A 384 -26.30 27.87 -29.88
CA THR A 384 -26.70 26.69 -29.14
C THR A 384 -26.02 26.66 -27.78
N GLY A 385 -26.32 25.63 -27.00
CA GLY A 385 -25.88 25.50 -25.62
C GLY A 385 -26.91 26.08 -24.67
N ARG A 386 -26.97 25.51 -23.47
CA ARG A 386 -27.96 25.85 -22.43
C ARG A 386 -27.92 27.31 -22.02
N ILE A 387 -26.74 27.93 -22.08
CA ILE A 387 -26.51 29.34 -21.75
C ILE A 387 -26.24 30.20 -22.99
N CYS A 388 -26.51 29.69 -24.19
CA CYS A 388 -26.32 30.39 -25.46
C CYS A 388 -24.90 30.93 -25.68
N ASP A 389 -23.89 30.12 -25.35
CA ASP A 389 -22.47 30.52 -25.39
C ASP A 389 -21.70 29.93 -26.59
N THR A 390 -22.34 29.07 -27.37
CA THR A 390 -21.68 28.27 -28.41
C THR A 390 -22.39 28.45 -29.75
N CYS A 391 -21.65 28.60 -30.84
CA CYS A 391 -22.27 28.63 -32.17
C CYS A 391 -22.81 27.24 -32.56
N ARG A 392 -23.91 27.21 -33.32
CA ARG A 392 -24.40 25.97 -33.96
C ARG A 392 -23.35 25.43 -34.94
N PRO A 393 -23.37 24.11 -35.25
CA PRO A 393 -22.54 23.56 -36.32
C PRO A 393 -22.70 24.37 -37.61
N LEU A 394 -21.62 24.50 -38.39
CA LEU A 394 -21.50 25.34 -39.59
C LEU A 394 -21.37 26.87 -39.32
N TYR A 395 -21.31 27.30 -38.07
CA TYR A 395 -21.15 28.71 -37.71
C TYR A 395 -20.02 28.95 -36.69
N TYR A 396 -19.44 30.15 -36.70
CA TYR A 396 -18.38 30.56 -35.77
C TYR A 396 -18.48 32.04 -35.35
N ASN A 397 -17.61 32.47 -34.45
CA ASN A 397 -17.44 33.87 -34.03
C ASN A 397 -18.70 34.47 -33.37
N LEU A 398 -19.06 33.95 -32.20
CA LEU A 398 -20.19 34.46 -31.41
C LEU A 398 -20.01 35.94 -31.04
N SER A 399 -20.94 36.78 -31.49
CA SER A 399 -20.90 38.23 -31.30
C SER A 399 -22.26 38.80 -30.84
N PRO A 400 -22.27 39.75 -29.89
CA PRO A 400 -23.50 40.41 -29.45
C PRO A 400 -24.12 41.27 -30.56
N TYR A 401 -23.29 41.82 -31.45
CA TYR A 401 -23.70 42.74 -32.52
C TYR A 401 -24.34 42.02 -33.72
N THR A 402 -24.12 40.71 -33.86
CA THR A 402 -24.70 39.90 -34.93
C THR A 402 -26.10 39.47 -34.53
N ALA A 403 -27.11 39.81 -35.35
CA ALA A 403 -28.51 39.50 -35.06
C ALA A 403 -28.76 37.99 -34.91
N GLU A 404 -28.08 37.18 -35.73
CA GLU A 404 -28.16 35.72 -35.71
C GLU A 404 -27.19 35.07 -34.70
N GLY A 405 -26.29 35.86 -34.10
CA GLY A 405 -25.29 35.47 -33.10
C GLY A 405 -23.94 35.07 -33.68
N CYS A 406 -23.91 34.20 -34.69
CA CYS A 406 -22.69 33.66 -35.30
C CYS A 406 -22.64 33.83 -36.82
N GLU A 407 -21.44 33.80 -37.38
CA GLU A 407 -21.14 33.93 -38.81
C GLU A 407 -20.96 32.55 -39.47
N ASP A 408 -21.17 32.44 -40.78
CA ASP A 408 -21.03 31.17 -41.52
C ASP A 408 -19.55 30.76 -41.66
N CYS A 409 -19.25 29.47 -41.49
CA CYS A 409 -17.90 28.93 -41.65
C CYS A 409 -17.28 29.20 -43.04
N ASP A 410 -18.09 29.20 -44.12
CA ASP A 410 -17.64 29.41 -45.51
C ASP A 410 -16.52 28.42 -45.92
N CYS A 411 -16.69 27.13 -45.62
CA CYS A 411 -15.69 26.11 -45.95
C CYS A 411 -15.72 25.70 -47.43
N HIS A 412 -14.57 25.63 -48.08
CA HIS A 412 -14.43 25.21 -49.47
C HIS A 412 -14.53 23.69 -49.62
N MET A 413 -15.63 23.23 -50.23
CA MET A 413 -16.03 21.82 -50.29
C MET A 413 -14.96 20.88 -50.87
N ALA A 414 -14.18 21.32 -51.86
CA ALA A 414 -13.14 20.47 -52.45
C ALA A 414 -11.99 20.14 -51.49
N GLY A 415 -11.74 21.02 -50.51
CA GLY A 415 -10.62 20.92 -49.60
C GLY A 415 -10.96 20.47 -48.18
N VAL A 416 -12.25 20.31 -47.84
CA VAL A 416 -12.66 19.77 -46.54
C VAL A 416 -12.75 18.24 -46.56
N VAL A 417 -12.48 17.62 -45.41
CA VAL A 417 -12.61 16.17 -45.22
C VAL A 417 -14.08 15.77 -45.28
N GLY A 418 -14.39 14.73 -46.05
CA GLY A 418 -15.75 14.17 -46.13
C GLY A 418 -16.80 15.10 -46.73
N SER A 419 -16.41 16.23 -47.34
CA SER A 419 -17.35 17.26 -47.82
C SER A 419 -18.26 17.83 -46.72
N ILE A 420 -17.79 17.86 -45.46
CA ILE A 420 -18.52 18.42 -44.32
C ILE A 420 -17.97 19.83 -44.04
N ALA A 421 -18.81 20.85 -44.17
CA ALA A 421 -18.44 22.26 -43.99
C ALA A 421 -18.39 22.71 -42.51
N GLU A 422 -18.11 21.78 -41.59
CA GLU A 422 -18.01 22.09 -40.17
C GLU A 422 -16.67 22.77 -39.87
N CYS A 423 -16.71 23.77 -38.99
CA CYS A 423 -15.54 24.49 -38.56
C CYS A 423 -15.53 24.69 -37.05
N ASN A 424 -14.38 25.08 -36.53
CA ASN A 424 -14.25 25.42 -35.12
C ASN A 424 -15.16 26.63 -34.76
N PRO A 425 -16.02 26.54 -33.73
CA PRO A 425 -17.02 27.56 -33.43
C PRO A 425 -16.44 28.90 -32.95
N LYS A 426 -15.15 28.95 -32.61
CA LYS A 426 -14.45 30.19 -32.22
C LYS A 426 -13.57 30.74 -33.34
N SER A 427 -12.68 29.91 -33.90
CA SER A 427 -11.70 30.37 -34.90
C SER A 427 -12.22 30.34 -36.34
N GLY A 428 -13.29 29.61 -36.61
CA GLY A 428 -13.79 29.40 -37.96
C GLY A 428 -12.94 28.46 -38.79
N GLN A 429 -11.96 27.76 -38.21
CA GLN A 429 -11.08 26.84 -38.95
C GLN A 429 -11.85 25.58 -39.39
N CYS A 430 -11.97 25.40 -40.71
CA CYS A 430 -12.56 24.22 -41.32
C CYS A 430 -11.63 23.00 -41.23
N VAL A 431 -12.20 21.80 -41.29
CA VAL A 431 -11.45 20.54 -41.24
C VAL A 431 -10.88 20.20 -42.62
N CYS A 432 -9.65 20.63 -42.89
CA CYS A 432 -9.02 20.48 -44.21
C CYS A 432 -8.46 19.07 -44.48
N LYS A 433 -8.48 18.67 -45.76
CA LYS A 433 -7.81 17.48 -46.26
C LYS A 433 -6.28 17.59 -46.04
N PRO A 434 -5.55 16.46 -45.94
CA PRO A 434 -4.15 16.46 -45.51
C PRO A 434 -3.19 17.37 -46.30
N SER A 435 -3.43 17.58 -47.60
CA SER A 435 -2.58 18.43 -48.46
C SER A 435 -3.19 19.81 -48.72
N VAL A 436 -4.11 20.24 -47.85
CA VAL A 436 -4.85 21.51 -47.96
C VAL A 436 -4.66 22.31 -46.67
N GLU A 437 -4.49 23.62 -46.81
CA GLU A 437 -4.35 24.62 -45.75
C GLU A 437 -5.38 25.74 -45.94
N SER A 438 -5.29 26.79 -45.11
CA SER A 438 -6.22 27.93 -44.98
C SER A 438 -7.38 27.68 -44.02
N ARG A 439 -7.97 28.77 -43.51
CA ARG A 439 -9.18 28.74 -42.66
C ARG A 439 -10.33 28.03 -43.37
N ARG A 440 -10.48 28.30 -44.67
CA ARG A 440 -11.56 27.77 -45.52
C ARG A 440 -11.19 26.50 -46.29
N CYS A 441 -9.97 25.98 -46.15
CA CYS A 441 -9.49 24.84 -46.94
C CYS A 441 -9.53 25.07 -48.46
N ASP A 442 -9.20 26.28 -48.90
CA ASP A 442 -9.22 26.71 -50.31
C ASP A 442 -7.82 26.73 -50.95
N SER A 443 -6.77 26.33 -50.22
CA SER A 443 -5.38 26.45 -50.68
C SER A 443 -4.58 25.17 -50.44
N CYS A 444 -3.72 24.77 -51.38
CA CYS A 444 -2.79 23.66 -51.20
C CYS A 444 -1.65 24.00 -50.23
N VAL A 445 -1.18 23.00 -49.46
CA VAL A 445 0.05 23.13 -48.66
C VAL A 445 1.28 23.30 -49.57
N PRO A 446 2.35 23.99 -49.12
CA PRO A 446 3.58 24.12 -49.89
C PRO A 446 4.15 22.76 -50.34
N GLY A 447 4.44 22.63 -51.63
CA GLY A 447 4.90 21.36 -52.23
C GLY A 447 3.78 20.49 -52.80
N THR A 448 2.55 20.99 -52.83
CA THR A 448 1.40 20.37 -53.51
C THR A 448 0.64 21.37 -54.39
N TYR A 449 -0.11 20.87 -55.36
CA TYR A 449 -0.87 21.66 -56.34
C TYR A 449 -2.16 20.93 -56.77
N ASP A 450 -3.02 21.59 -57.54
CA ASP A 450 -4.23 21.00 -58.16
C ASP A 450 -5.23 20.47 -57.11
N LEU A 451 -5.86 21.41 -56.39
CA LEU A 451 -6.91 21.13 -55.40
C LEU A 451 -8.15 20.57 -56.09
N ARG A 452 -8.48 19.30 -55.80
CA ARG A 452 -9.61 18.60 -56.40
C ARG A 452 -10.50 17.92 -55.37
N GLN A 453 -11.80 17.91 -55.64
CA GLN A 453 -12.79 17.31 -54.73
C GLN A 453 -12.68 15.79 -54.68
N ASP A 454 -12.42 15.14 -55.82
CA ASP A 454 -12.21 13.69 -55.96
C ASP A 454 -10.86 13.21 -55.41
N ASN A 455 -9.92 14.13 -55.17
CA ASN A 455 -8.65 13.79 -54.55
C ASN A 455 -8.82 13.68 -53.02
N LEU A 456 -8.58 12.48 -52.47
CA LEU A 456 -8.67 12.20 -51.03
C LEU A 456 -7.73 13.10 -50.19
N PHE A 457 -6.58 13.48 -50.75
CA PHE A 457 -5.61 14.35 -50.10
C PHE A 457 -5.87 15.84 -50.38
N GLY A 458 -6.80 16.14 -51.29
CA GLY A 458 -7.12 17.48 -51.77
C GLY A 458 -6.18 17.91 -52.89
N CYS A 459 -4.88 18.04 -52.60
CA CYS A 459 -3.86 18.43 -53.57
C CYS A 459 -2.91 17.28 -53.92
N THR A 460 -2.23 17.39 -55.06
CA THR A 460 -1.26 16.43 -55.60
C THR A 460 0.17 16.92 -55.34
N ASP A 461 1.11 16.03 -55.05
CA ASP A 461 2.53 16.38 -54.87
C ASP A 461 3.14 16.96 -56.16
N CYS A 462 3.93 18.04 -56.04
CA CYS A 462 4.57 18.69 -57.18
C CYS A 462 5.62 17.80 -57.88
N GLY A 463 6.29 16.93 -57.13
CA GLY A 463 7.36 16.07 -57.62
C GLY A 463 8.66 16.80 -57.99
N CYS A 464 8.95 17.94 -57.36
CA CYS A 464 10.15 18.75 -57.65
C CYS A 464 11.44 17.98 -57.35
N ASP A 465 12.34 17.93 -58.33
CA ASP A 465 13.62 17.23 -58.20
C ASP A 465 14.52 17.87 -57.14
N VAL A 466 15.06 17.07 -56.23
CA VAL A 466 15.85 17.56 -55.09
C VAL A 466 17.16 18.21 -55.53
N GLY A 467 17.74 17.80 -56.66
CA GLY A 467 18.97 18.39 -57.21
C GLY A 467 18.72 19.48 -58.24
N GLY A 468 17.59 19.40 -58.96
CA GLY A 468 17.25 20.32 -60.05
C GLY A 468 16.38 21.52 -59.65
N SER A 469 15.66 21.44 -58.53
CA SER A 469 14.80 22.53 -58.04
C SER A 469 15.42 23.28 -56.86
N VAL A 470 15.18 24.59 -56.79
CA VAL A 470 15.64 25.46 -55.68
C VAL A 470 14.92 25.13 -54.39
N THR A 471 13.63 24.82 -54.49
CA THR A 471 12.78 24.43 -53.36
C THR A 471 11.79 23.36 -53.82
N ARG A 472 11.24 22.62 -52.87
CA ARG A 472 10.14 21.67 -53.13
C ARG A 472 8.79 22.35 -53.36
N ALA A 473 8.68 23.67 -53.12
CA ALA A 473 7.46 24.41 -53.37
C ALA A 473 7.29 24.63 -54.89
N CYS A 474 6.04 24.50 -55.34
CA CYS A 474 5.66 24.76 -56.71
C CYS A 474 4.45 25.68 -56.76
N ASN A 475 4.09 26.12 -57.96
CA ASN A 475 2.84 26.84 -58.19
C ASN A 475 1.64 25.94 -57.83
N LYS A 476 0.73 26.45 -56.97
CA LYS A 476 -0.41 25.71 -56.40
C LYS A 476 -1.47 25.30 -57.43
N GLU A 477 -1.49 25.89 -58.62
CA GLU A 477 -2.43 25.53 -59.70
C GLU A 477 -1.76 24.64 -60.76
N THR A 478 -0.56 25.00 -61.21
CA THR A 478 0.08 24.35 -62.37
C THR A 478 1.07 23.24 -62.00
N GLY A 479 1.53 23.22 -60.75
CA GLY A 479 2.56 22.28 -60.31
C GLY A 479 3.99 22.66 -60.73
N GLN A 480 4.20 23.83 -61.33
CA GLN A 480 5.51 24.24 -61.84
C GLN A 480 6.50 24.51 -60.69
N CYS A 481 7.57 23.72 -60.63
CA CYS A 481 8.65 23.88 -59.66
C CYS A 481 9.59 25.03 -60.03
N ILE A 482 10.26 25.60 -59.03
CA ILE A 482 11.28 26.63 -59.23
C ILE A 482 12.60 25.94 -59.55
N CYS A 483 13.02 25.94 -60.81
CA CYS A 483 14.23 25.24 -61.25
C CYS A 483 15.49 26.07 -61.02
N HIS A 484 16.61 25.38 -60.73
CA HIS A 484 17.93 26.00 -60.73
C HIS A 484 18.31 26.50 -62.14
N PRO A 485 19.23 27.47 -62.26
CA PRO A 485 19.69 27.94 -63.55
C PRO A 485 20.15 26.78 -64.46
N ARG A 486 19.71 26.79 -65.72
CA ARG A 486 20.01 25.77 -66.74
C ARG A 486 19.36 24.39 -66.51
N VAL A 487 18.38 24.31 -65.62
CA VAL A 487 17.47 23.17 -65.43
C VAL A 487 16.06 23.59 -65.85
N THR A 488 15.30 22.68 -66.48
CA THR A 488 13.96 22.92 -67.03
C THR A 488 13.02 21.74 -66.77
N GLY A 489 11.78 21.87 -67.24
CA GLY A 489 10.68 20.94 -67.03
C GLY A 489 9.84 21.27 -65.79
N ARG A 490 8.63 20.72 -65.71
CA ARG A 490 7.71 20.99 -64.59
C ARG A 490 8.32 20.60 -63.24
N THR A 491 9.01 19.46 -63.20
CA THR A 491 9.64 18.90 -62.02
C THR A 491 11.14 19.20 -61.91
N CYS A 492 11.70 20.03 -62.80
CA CYS A 492 13.13 20.36 -62.83
C CYS A 492 14.06 19.14 -62.99
N LYS A 493 13.68 18.16 -63.82
CA LYS A 493 14.46 16.94 -64.07
C LYS A 493 15.24 16.94 -65.38
N GLU A 494 15.06 17.97 -66.21
CA GLU A 494 15.63 18.02 -67.54
C GLU A 494 16.65 19.16 -67.60
N PRO A 495 17.84 18.97 -68.22
CA PRO A 495 18.73 20.08 -68.46
C PRO A 495 18.14 20.98 -69.55
N LEU A 496 18.43 22.28 -69.49
CA LEU A 496 18.10 23.20 -70.58
C LEU A 496 18.78 22.72 -71.88
N GLN A 497 18.22 23.07 -73.04
CA GLN A 497 18.84 22.77 -74.33
C GLN A 497 20.32 23.20 -74.33
N THR A 498 21.19 22.37 -74.94
CA THR A 498 22.67 22.50 -74.96
C THR A 498 23.38 22.35 -73.60
N HIS A 499 22.69 21.88 -72.55
CA HIS A 499 23.28 21.54 -71.27
C HIS A 499 23.11 20.05 -70.97
N TYR A 500 23.92 19.51 -70.06
CA TYR A 500 23.81 18.13 -69.61
C TYR A 500 24.02 18.06 -68.10
N PHE A 501 23.44 17.06 -67.44
CA PHE A 501 23.83 16.74 -66.08
C PHE A 501 25.17 15.99 -66.12
N PRO A 502 26.23 16.48 -65.46
CA PRO A 502 27.51 15.81 -65.45
C PRO A 502 27.35 14.40 -64.87
N THR A 503 27.82 13.39 -65.59
CA THR A 503 27.82 12.01 -65.12
C THR A 503 29.00 11.78 -64.17
N LEU A 504 29.19 10.57 -63.65
CA LEU A 504 30.39 10.26 -62.84
C LEU A 504 31.69 10.19 -63.67
N HIS A 505 31.63 10.37 -65.00
CA HIS A 505 32.81 10.27 -65.88
C HIS A 505 33.93 11.27 -65.53
N GLN A 506 33.62 12.48 -65.03
CA GLN A 506 34.69 13.43 -64.67
C GLN A 506 35.54 13.02 -63.45
N PHE A 507 35.14 11.97 -62.75
CA PHE A 507 35.88 11.41 -61.62
C PHE A 507 36.61 10.11 -61.97
N LEU A 508 36.49 9.67 -63.22
CA LEU A 508 37.10 8.45 -63.74
C LEU A 508 38.47 8.76 -64.34
N TYR A 509 39.46 7.98 -63.93
CA TYR A 509 40.83 8.06 -64.42
C TYR A 509 41.25 6.68 -64.95
N GLU A 510 41.45 6.61 -66.26
CA GLU A 510 41.97 5.44 -66.97
C GLU A 510 43.41 5.19 -66.53
N VAL A 511 43.74 3.94 -66.16
CA VAL A 511 45.08 3.61 -65.64
C VAL A 511 46.07 3.37 -66.77
N GLU A 512 45.60 2.90 -67.91
CA GLU A 512 46.40 2.69 -69.12
C GLU A 512 46.88 3.99 -69.78
N ASP A 513 46.28 5.14 -69.45
CA ASP A 513 46.76 6.46 -69.83
C ASP A 513 47.87 6.99 -68.90
N GLY A 514 48.33 6.16 -67.95
CA GLY A 514 49.46 6.48 -67.08
C GLY A 514 50.84 6.31 -67.69
N MET A 515 51.85 6.49 -66.84
CA MET A 515 53.26 6.27 -67.17
C MET A 515 53.93 5.32 -66.19
N THR A 516 54.99 4.66 -66.62
CA THR A 516 55.89 3.91 -65.71
C THR A 516 56.82 4.88 -64.96
N PRO A 517 57.53 4.45 -63.89
CA PRO A 517 58.54 5.27 -63.22
C PRO A 517 59.66 5.78 -64.15
N ALA A 518 59.89 5.11 -65.28
CA ALA A 518 60.86 5.52 -66.31
C ALA A 518 60.27 6.53 -67.33
N ARG A 519 59.06 7.05 -67.09
CA ARG A 519 58.30 7.94 -68.00
C ARG A 519 58.02 7.34 -69.39
N THR A 520 57.79 6.05 -69.45
CA THR A 520 57.32 5.37 -70.67
C THR A 520 55.82 5.10 -70.60
N PRO A 521 55.11 5.00 -71.74
CA PRO A 521 53.69 4.65 -71.76
C PRO A 521 53.42 3.28 -71.14
N VAL A 522 52.28 3.15 -70.48
CA VAL A 522 51.82 1.91 -69.83
C VAL A 522 51.45 0.85 -70.87
N ARG A 523 51.87 -0.39 -70.62
CA ARG A 523 51.43 -1.59 -71.38
C ARG A 523 50.02 -1.98 -70.95
N TYR A 524 49.13 -2.16 -71.92
CA TYR A 524 47.74 -2.57 -71.71
C TYR A 524 47.33 -3.74 -72.61
N ARG A 525 46.18 -4.37 -72.30
CA ARG A 525 45.53 -5.43 -73.10
C ARG A 525 44.04 -5.14 -73.26
N TYR A 526 43.49 -5.46 -74.42
CA TYR A 526 42.14 -5.05 -74.84
C TYR A 526 41.32 -6.19 -75.47
N ASP A 527 41.69 -7.43 -75.20
CA ASP A 527 40.98 -8.59 -75.75
C ASP A 527 39.60 -8.74 -75.09
N GLU A 528 38.52 -8.46 -75.83
CA GLU A 528 37.12 -8.51 -75.34
C GLU A 528 36.71 -9.91 -74.86
N ASP A 529 37.27 -10.99 -75.42
CA ASP A 529 36.96 -12.36 -75.01
C ASP A 529 37.56 -12.68 -73.63
N ILE A 530 38.62 -11.95 -73.25
CA ILE A 530 39.32 -12.11 -71.97
C ILE A 530 38.87 -11.04 -70.95
N PHE A 531 38.53 -9.84 -71.43
CA PHE A 531 38.23 -8.65 -70.63
C PHE A 531 36.99 -7.92 -71.19
N PRO A 532 35.77 -8.44 -70.95
CA PRO A 532 34.58 -7.88 -71.56
C PRO A 532 34.29 -6.46 -71.04
N GLY A 533 34.07 -5.54 -71.99
CA GLY A 533 33.66 -4.16 -71.73
C GLY A 533 34.68 -3.37 -70.92
N TYR A 534 35.92 -3.26 -71.41
CA TYR A 534 36.88 -2.26 -70.92
C TYR A 534 36.38 -0.84 -71.23
N SER A 535 36.68 0.14 -70.36
CA SER A 535 36.11 1.50 -70.45
C SER A 535 36.63 2.31 -71.65
N TRP A 536 37.91 2.15 -71.98
CA TRP A 536 38.58 2.97 -72.99
C TRP A 536 39.53 2.18 -73.90
N LYS A 537 40.83 2.11 -73.60
CA LYS A 537 41.82 1.44 -74.46
C LYS A 537 42.03 -0.02 -74.06
N GLY A 538 41.78 -0.37 -72.80
CA GLY A 538 41.95 -1.72 -72.25
C GLY A 538 42.51 -1.69 -70.83
N TYR A 539 42.79 -2.87 -70.28
CA TYR A 539 43.35 -3.00 -68.93
C TYR A 539 44.87 -2.78 -68.93
N ALA A 540 45.36 -1.90 -68.05
CA ALA A 540 46.76 -1.79 -67.69
C ALA A 540 47.28 -3.11 -67.10
N VAL A 541 48.38 -3.63 -67.67
CA VAL A 541 48.97 -4.92 -67.30
C VAL A 541 50.09 -4.71 -66.32
N PHE A 542 49.87 -5.10 -65.07
CA PHE A 542 50.93 -5.19 -64.08
C PHE A 542 51.68 -6.52 -64.25
N SER A 543 53.00 -6.49 -64.12
CA SER A 543 53.90 -7.66 -64.19
C SER A 543 55.24 -7.31 -63.54
N PRO A 544 56.19 -8.25 -63.37
CA PRO A 544 57.54 -7.92 -62.87
C PRO A 544 58.28 -6.87 -63.71
N ILE A 545 57.89 -6.66 -64.98
CA ILE A 545 58.49 -5.66 -65.88
C ILE A 545 57.79 -4.29 -65.73
N GLN A 546 56.49 -4.28 -65.46
CA GLN A 546 55.67 -3.09 -65.22
C GLN A 546 54.94 -3.28 -63.90
N ASN A 547 55.65 -3.06 -62.80
CA ASN A 547 55.14 -3.29 -61.44
C ASN A 547 54.57 -2.02 -60.81
N GLU A 548 54.69 -0.86 -61.48
CA GLU A 548 54.24 0.44 -60.99
C GLU A 548 53.72 1.29 -62.16
N VAL A 549 52.56 1.92 -61.96
CA VAL A 549 51.90 2.84 -62.89
C VAL A 549 51.57 4.13 -62.16
N ILE A 550 51.88 5.26 -62.77
CA ILE A 550 51.74 6.60 -62.21
C ILE A 550 50.79 7.43 -63.09
N ARG A 551 49.79 8.06 -62.46
CA ARG A 551 48.95 9.11 -63.05
C ARG A 551 49.30 10.44 -62.39
N ASP A 552 49.82 11.38 -63.17
CA ASP A 552 50.28 12.69 -62.70
C ASP A 552 49.39 13.87 -63.12
N ASP A 553 48.24 13.59 -63.74
CA ASP A 553 47.25 14.55 -64.24
C ASP A 553 45.93 14.53 -63.43
N VAL A 554 45.96 14.01 -62.20
CA VAL A 554 44.79 13.99 -61.31
C VAL A 554 44.59 15.40 -60.73
N TYR A 555 43.59 16.12 -61.23
CA TYR A 555 43.27 17.47 -60.77
C TYR A 555 41.99 17.51 -59.91
N ILE A 556 42.10 18.01 -58.69
CA ILE A 556 40.99 18.16 -57.74
C ILE A 556 40.52 19.61 -57.74
N VAL A 557 39.21 19.83 -57.97
CA VAL A 557 38.62 21.18 -58.06
C VAL A 557 38.04 21.66 -56.72
N LYS A 558 37.49 20.75 -55.91
CA LYS A 558 36.83 21.07 -54.64
C LYS A 558 37.43 20.23 -53.51
N PRO A 559 37.68 20.82 -52.32
CA PRO A 559 38.10 20.05 -51.17
C PRO A 559 36.96 19.13 -50.75
N SER A 560 37.27 17.85 -50.53
CA SER A 560 36.31 16.88 -50.01
C SER A 560 37.05 15.72 -49.35
N VAL A 561 36.29 14.92 -48.60
CA VAL A 561 36.66 13.54 -48.33
C VAL A 561 36.34 12.73 -49.59
N TYR A 562 37.29 11.90 -50.03
CA TYR A 562 37.20 11.09 -51.23
C TYR A 562 37.27 9.60 -50.88
N ARG A 563 36.65 8.78 -51.74
CA ARG A 563 36.83 7.33 -51.78
C ARG A 563 37.34 6.93 -53.16
N MET A 564 38.32 6.03 -53.20
CA MET A 564 38.83 5.45 -54.44
C MET A 564 38.19 4.09 -54.68
N VAL A 565 37.60 3.92 -55.86
CA VAL A 565 37.08 2.63 -56.37
C VAL A 565 37.89 2.25 -57.59
N LEU A 566 38.46 1.05 -57.62
CA LEU A 566 39.24 0.53 -58.74
C LEU A 566 38.50 -0.62 -59.40
N ARG A 567 38.47 -0.63 -60.75
CA ARG A 567 37.98 -1.75 -61.54
C ARG A 567 39.14 -2.62 -61.98
N TYR A 568 39.12 -3.91 -61.62
CA TYR A 568 40.25 -4.81 -61.83
C TYR A 568 39.81 -6.23 -62.18
N VAL A 569 40.77 -7.01 -62.69
CA VAL A 569 40.69 -8.46 -62.85
C VAL A 569 41.97 -9.09 -62.31
N ASN A 570 41.82 -10.09 -61.44
CA ASN A 570 42.94 -10.86 -60.92
C ASN A 570 42.76 -12.36 -61.26
N PHE A 571 43.42 -12.82 -62.32
CA PHE A 571 43.36 -14.23 -62.74
C PHE A 571 44.21 -15.19 -61.89
N ASN A 572 44.96 -14.69 -60.91
CA ASN A 572 45.78 -15.52 -60.03
C ASN A 572 44.89 -16.29 -59.06
N LYS A 573 45.39 -17.42 -58.55
CA LYS A 573 44.67 -18.24 -57.56
C LYS A 573 44.65 -17.61 -56.16
N GLU A 574 45.46 -16.58 -55.93
CA GLU A 574 45.67 -15.94 -54.65
C GLU A 574 45.35 -14.44 -54.72
N THR A 575 45.00 -13.86 -53.57
CA THR A 575 44.78 -12.42 -53.43
C THR A 575 46.10 -11.68 -53.58
N ILE A 576 46.14 -10.68 -54.46
CA ILE A 576 47.30 -9.81 -54.67
C ILE A 576 47.19 -8.60 -53.77
N SER A 577 48.28 -8.24 -53.10
CA SER A 577 48.40 -6.98 -52.37
C SER A 577 49.05 -5.93 -53.25
N GLY A 578 48.34 -4.83 -53.51
CA GLY A 578 48.88 -3.65 -54.18
C GLY A 578 48.96 -2.47 -53.22
N GLN A 579 49.89 -1.56 -53.52
CA GLN A 579 50.09 -0.32 -52.77
C GLN A 579 49.65 0.85 -53.65
N ILE A 580 48.83 1.74 -53.09
CA ILE A 580 48.41 2.97 -53.74
C ILE A 580 49.00 4.13 -52.95
N LYS A 581 49.71 5.00 -53.66
CA LYS A 581 50.40 6.15 -53.12
C LYS A 581 49.85 7.41 -53.78
N ILE A 582 49.32 8.32 -52.97
CA ILE A 582 48.72 9.58 -53.41
C ILE A 582 49.57 10.72 -52.88
N THR A 583 50.23 11.44 -53.78
CA THR A 583 51.19 12.51 -53.44
C THR A 583 50.68 13.84 -53.97
N PRO A 584 50.50 14.87 -53.12
CA PRO A 584 50.16 16.22 -53.58
C PRO A 584 51.36 16.90 -54.24
N ASP A 585 51.10 17.78 -55.20
CA ASP A 585 52.12 18.69 -55.72
C ASP A 585 52.43 19.85 -54.74
N SER A 586 51.46 20.20 -53.87
CA SER A 586 51.62 21.22 -52.83
C SER A 586 52.39 20.70 -51.61
N GLN A 587 53.29 21.54 -51.05
CA GLN A 587 54.02 21.24 -49.81
C GLN A 587 53.15 21.31 -48.54
N SER A 588 51.94 21.85 -48.62
CA SER A 588 51.03 21.98 -47.46
C SER A 588 50.27 20.69 -47.15
N ASP A 589 50.08 19.84 -48.15
CA ASP A 589 49.31 18.61 -48.04
C ASP A 589 50.23 17.41 -47.79
N THR A 590 49.71 16.40 -47.10
CA THR A 590 50.47 15.21 -46.76
C THR A 590 50.28 14.10 -47.78
N GLU A 591 51.37 13.41 -48.11
CA GLU A 591 51.35 12.15 -48.85
C GLU A 591 50.56 11.07 -48.10
N GLN A 592 49.73 10.32 -48.82
CA GLN A 592 48.86 9.28 -48.26
C GLN A 592 49.10 7.95 -48.96
N THR A 593 49.25 6.87 -48.20
CA THR A 593 49.53 5.53 -48.73
C THR A 593 48.53 4.52 -48.21
N PHE A 594 47.98 3.72 -49.12
CA PHE A 594 46.96 2.71 -48.86
C PHE A 594 47.37 1.35 -49.40
N THR A 595 46.80 0.29 -48.82
CA THR A 595 46.99 -1.08 -49.30
C THR A 595 45.67 -1.61 -49.84
N VAL A 596 45.71 -2.30 -50.96
CA VAL A 596 44.53 -2.85 -51.64
C VAL A 596 44.70 -4.35 -51.82
N ALA A 597 43.70 -5.11 -51.38
CA ALA A 597 43.64 -6.55 -51.54
C ALA A 597 42.79 -6.92 -52.76
N PHE A 598 43.45 -7.20 -53.88
CA PHE A 598 42.83 -7.63 -55.14
C PHE A 598 42.55 -9.13 -55.09
N LYS A 599 41.29 -9.51 -54.80
CA LYS A 599 40.87 -10.92 -54.70
C LYS A 599 40.85 -11.59 -56.08
N PRO A 600 41.04 -12.92 -56.18
CA PRO A 600 40.89 -13.65 -57.44
C PRO A 600 39.52 -13.43 -58.09
N THR A 601 39.49 -13.03 -59.36
CA THR A 601 38.25 -12.81 -60.13
C THR A 601 38.42 -13.29 -61.58
N ARG A 602 37.34 -13.85 -62.14
CA ARG A 602 37.27 -14.25 -63.56
C ARG A 602 36.57 -13.23 -64.45
N SER A 603 35.84 -12.31 -63.84
CA SER A 603 35.16 -11.20 -64.50
C SER A 603 35.56 -9.89 -63.81
N PRO A 604 35.36 -8.74 -64.47
CA PRO A 604 35.64 -7.43 -63.90
C PRO A 604 34.97 -7.23 -62.54
N ALA A 605 35.75 -6.80 -61.56
CA ALA A 605 35.30 -6.55 -60.21
C ALA A 605 35.75 -5.18 -59.71
N PHE A 606 35.09 -4.69 -58.67
CA PHE A 606 35.43 -3.44 -58.01
C PHE A 606 36.06 -3.69 -56.64
N VAL A 607 37.07 -2.89 -56.29
CA VAL A 607 37.67 -2.86 -54.96
C VAL A 607 37.90 -1.43 -54.53
N THR A 608 37.85 -1.17 -53.24
CA THR A 608 38.18 0.13 -52.66
C THR A 608 39.51 0.08 -51.93
N VAL A 609 40.16 1.23 -51.80
CA VAL A 609 41.34 1.33 -50.93
C VAL A 609 40.98 1.04 -49.47
N SER A 610 41.77 0.19 -48.83
CA SER A 610 41.66 -0.12 -47.41
C SER A 610 42.85 0.47 -46.66
N GLY A 611 42.58 1.08 -45.50
CA GLY A 611 43.62 1.52 -44.58
C GLY A 611 44.22 0.33 -43.82
N ALA A 612 44.80 0.58 -42.64
CA ALA A 612 45.34 -0.46 -41.75
C ALA A 612 44.27 -1.43 -41.17
N GLY A 613 43.01 -1.35 -41.60
CA GLY A 613 41.90 -2.14 -41.10
C GLY A 613 41.26 -3.06 -42.16
N ASN A 614 41.05 -4.32 -41.76
CA ASN A 614 40.31 -5.44 -42.38
C ASN A 614 39.24 -5.14 -43.46
N GLY A 615 39.61 -4.55 -44.60
CA GLY A 615 38.74 -4.42 -45.78
C GLY A 615 37.62 -3.38 -45.69
N ILE A 616 37.70 -2.41 -44.76
CA ILE A 616 36.77 -1.26 -44.71
C ILE A 616 37.29 -0.17 -45.67
N PRO A 617 36.44 0.39 -46.57
CA PRO A 617 36.83 1.50 -47.43
C PRO A 617 37.39 2.66 -46.60
N SER A 618 38.65 3.02 -46.80
CA SER A 618 39.27 4.14 -46.08
C SER A 618 39.02 5.43 -46.87
N PRO A 619 38.24 6.38 -46.32
CA PRO A 619 38.20 7.71 -46.90
C PRO A 619 39.55 8.40 -46.77
N PHE A 620 39.84 9.33 -47.68
CA PHE A 620 41.04 10.17 -47.65
C PHE A 620 40.72 11.59 -48.09
N VAL A 621 41.50 12.56 -47.61
CA VAL A 621 41.25 13.98 -47.89
C VAL A 621 42.08 14.39 -49.10
N MET A 622 41.45 15.06 -50.06
CA MET A 622 42.17 15.74 -51.15
C MET A 622 41.70 17.18 -51.26
N ASN A 623 42.65 18.11 -51.21
CA ASN A 623 42.42 19.54 -51.40
C ASN A 623 42.58 19.94 -52.88
N PRO A 624 42.03 21.09 -53.31
CA PRO A 624 42.16 21.55 -54.68
C PRO A 624 43.60 21.69 -55.13
N GLY A 625 43.92 21.15 -56.29
CA GLY A 625 45.29 21.12 -56.81
C GLY A 625 45.58 19.88 -57.66
N GLN A 626 46.83 19.77 -58.09
CA GLN A 626 47.34 18.62 -58.83
C GLN A 626 47.86 17.55 -57.87
N TRP A 627 47.51 16.31 -58.16
CA TRP A 627 47.86 15.14 -57.37
C TRP A 627 48.45 14.06 -58.28
N ILE A 628 49.37 13.29 -57.72
CA ILE A 628 49.99 12.15 -58.38
C ILE A 628 49.51 10.88 -57.68
N VAL A 629 48.96 9.95 -58.45
CA VAL A 629 48.52 8.63 -57.97
C VAL A 629 49.45 7.57 -58.55
N SER A 630 50.23 6.92 -57.70
CA SER A 630 51.03 5.74 -58.04
C SER A 630 50.36 4.46 -57.53
N ILE A 631 50.25 3.46 -58.40
CA ILE A 631 49.70 2.14 -58.11
C ILE A 631 50.82 1.12 -58.34
N LYS A 632 51.12 0.29 -57.34
CA LYS A 632 52.26 -0.63 -57.36
C LYS A 632 51.87 -2.04 -56.92
N THR A 633 52.27 -3.06 -57.68
CA THR A 633 52.11 -4.49 -57.35
C THR A 633 53.21 -5.33 -58.00
N GLN A 634 53.66 -6.38 -57.31
CA GLN A 634 54.72 -7.28 -57.80
C GLN A 634 54.20 -8.52 -58.56
N LYS A 635 52.89 -8.75 -58.57
CA LYS A 635 52.23 -9.89 -59.24
C LYS A 635 51.36 -9.42 -60.40
N ASP A 636 51.10 -10.33 -61.33
CA ASP A 636 50.32 -10.05 -62.53
C ASP A 636 48.89 -9.61 -62.16
N LEU A 637 48.50 -8.39 -62.53
CA LEU A 637 47.19 -7.79 -62.24
C LEU A 637 46.73 -6.98 -63.44
N PHE A 638 45.43 -6.97 -63.70
CA PHE A 638 44.83 -6.18 -64.77
C PHE A 638 43.94 -5.11 -64.15
N LEU A 639 44.17 -3.84 -64.47
CA LEU A 639 43.42 -2.71 -63.91
C LEU A 639 42.93 -1.82 -65.05
N ASP A 640 41.64 -1.48 -65.04
CA ASP A 640 40.99 -0.65 -66.07
C ASP A 640 41.12 0.83 -65.67
N TYR A 641 40.21 1.31 -64.82
CA TYR A 641 40.22 2.65 -64.26
C TYR A 641 40.11 2.66 -62.74
N PHE A 642 40.36 3.83 -62.16
CA PHE A 642 39.89 4.16 -60.83
C PHE A 642 39.00 5.40 -60.83
N VAL A 643 38.09 5.48 -59.86
CA VAL A 643 37.19 6.61 -59.65
C VAL A 643 37.44 7.23 -58.29
N LEU A 644 37.57 8.56 -58.25
CA LEU A 644 37.67 9.34 -57.02
C LEU A 644 36.31 9.98 -56.69
N LEU A 645 35.54 9.32 -55.81
CA LEU A 645 34.19 9.76 -55.45
C LEU A 645 34.21 10.73 -54.25
N PRO A 646 33.73 11.98 -54.39
CA PRO A 646 33.56 12.90 -53.26
C PRO A 646 32.47 12.46 -52.28
N GLY A 647 32.60 12.85 -51.00
CA GLY A 647 31.65 12.60 -49.89
C GLY A 647 30.20 12.87 -50.23
N ALA A 648 29.94 13.97 -50.93
CA ALA A 648 28.60 14.38 -51.35
C ALA A 648 27.83 13.31 -52.16
N PHE A 649 28.52 12.39 -52.84
CA PHE A 649 27.90 11.33 -53.64
C PHE A 649 27.57 10.05 -52.85
N TYR A 650 28.10 9.87 -51.63
CA TYR A 650 27.89 8.64 -50.85
C TYR A 650 27.40 8.84 -49.41
N GLU A 651 27.30 10.08 -48.90
CA GLU A 651 26.88 10.39 -47.51
C GLU A 651 25.34 10.41 -47.27
N ALA A 652 24.56 9.86 -48.20
CA ALA A 652 23.18 9.39 -48.01
C ALA A 652 22.05 10.41 -47.71
N ALA A 653 22.29 11.68 -47.35
CA ALA A 653 21.18 12.61 -47.09
C ALA A 653 20.38 13.03 -48.35
N ILE A 654 20.99 12.97 -49.53
CA ILE A 654 20.41 13.45 -50.80
C ILE A 654 19.83 12.30 -51.66
N LEU A 655 20.21 11.06 -51.37
CA LEU A 655 19.84 9.87 -52.17
C LEU A 655 18.59 9.14 -51.68
N VAL A 656 17.92 9.63 -50.62
CA VAL A 656 16.67 9.04 -50.12
C VAL A 656 15.50 9.63 -50.91
N ASN A 657 14.97 8.85 -51.86
CA ASN A 657 13.73 9.21 -52.54
C ASN A 657 12.55 9.08 -51.57
N GLN A 658 11.94 10.20 -51.19
CA GLN A 658 10.74 10.21 -50.37
C GLN A 658 9.53 9.92 -51.24
N VAL A 659 9.05 8.68 -51.18
CA VAL A 659 7.80 8.27 -51.83
C VAL A 659 6.64 8.95 -51.11
N THR A 660 6.05 9.98 -51.70
CA THR A 660 4.90 10.73 -51.15
C THR A 660 3.58 10.43 -51.86
N THR A 661 3.64 9.84 -53.05
CA THR A 661 2.47 9.55 -53.89
C THR A 661 1.68 8.34 -53.38
N PRO A 662 0.33 8.43 -53.30
CA PRO A 662 -0.51 7.31 -52.91
C PRO A 662 -0.53 6.21 -53.98
N CYS A 663 -0.70 4.96 -53.56
CA CYS A 663 -0.82 3.83 -54.48
C CYS A 663 -2.12 3.90 -55.29
N ARG A 664 -2.00 3.65 -56.61
CA ARG A 664 -3.13 3.46 -57.52
C ARG A 664 -3.11 2.03 -58.06
N LEU A 665 -4.29 1.44 -58.22
CA LEU A 665 -4.43 0.10 -58.79
C LEU A 665 -3.86 0.07 -60.22
N GLY A 666 -2.92 -0.85 -60.47
CA GLY A 666 -2.26 -1.02 -61.78
C GLY A 666 -0.96 -0.23 -62.00
N GLU A 667 -0.50 0.58 -61.05
CA GLU A 667 0.80 1.27 -61.14
C GLU A 667 1.93 0.43 -60.51
N ASN A 668 3.04 0.25 -61.24
CA ASN A 668 4.22 -0.52 -60.81
C ASN A 668 5.33 0.34 -60.15
N ASN A 669 5.00 1.55 -59.70
CA ASN A 669 5.96 2.47 -59.07
C ASN A 669 5.91 2.36 -57.54
N TYR A 670 6.99 2.75 -56.86
CA TYR A 670 6.96 2.90 -55.40
C TYR A 670 5.91 3.95 -55.00
N CYS A 671 5.00 3.57 -54.10
CA CYS A 671 3.88 4.38 -53.65
C CYS A 671 3.59 4.13 -52.16
N ARG A 672 2.80 5.01 -51.53
CA ARG A 672 2.30 4.83 -50.17
C ARG A 672 0.92 4.19 -50.18
N TYR A 673 0.79 3.03 -49.53
CA TYR A 673 -0.51 2.40 -49.31
C TYR A 673 -1.21 3.03 -48.11
N PHE A 674 -2.40 3.58 -48.32
CA PHE A 674 -3.24 4.16 -47.27
C PHE A 674 -4.41 3.22 -47.00
N SER A 675 -4.68 2.92 -45.74
CA SER A 675 -5.83 2.12 -45.31
C SER A 675 -6.62 2.88 -44.25
N TYR A 676 -7.93 2.67 -44.21
CA TYR A 676 -8.78 3.21 -43.14
C TYR A 676 -8.43 2.55 -41.80
N PRO A 677 -8.63 3.26 -40.67
CA PRO A 677 -8.53 2.66 -39.34
C PRO A 677 -9.42 1.42 -39.23
N ASN A 678 -9.04 0.46 -38.40
CA ASN A 678 -9.87 -0.72 -38.18
C ASN A 678 -11.19 -0.32 -37.49
N LEU A 679 -12.32 -0.52 -38.17
CA LEU A 679 -13.66 -0.12 -37.70
C LEU A 679 -14.42 -1.25 -36.99
N THR A 680 -13.82 -2.44 -36.82
CA THR A 680 -14.53 -3.61 -36.27
C THR A 680 -15.03 -3.44 -34.83
N SER A 681 -14.55 -2.43 -34.10
CA SER A 681 -14.96 -2.13 -32.73
C SER A 681 -16.21 -1.24 -32.62
N PHE A 682 -16.71 -0.71 -33.74
CA PHE A 682 -17.89 0.15 -33.79
C PHE A 682 -19.11 -0.62 -34.28
N ASP A 683 -20.31 -0.10 -33.98
CA ASP A 683 -21.56 -0.63 -34.50
C ASP A 683 -21.54 -0.57 -36.04
N GLN A 684 -21.56 -1.74 -36.69
CA GLN A 684 -21.41 -1.87 -38.14
C GLN A 684 -22.38 -2.92 -38.70
N VAL A 685 -22.77 -2.72 -39.96
CA VAL A 685 -23.55 -3.68 -40.75
C VAL A 685 -22.77 -4.00 -42.01
N GLN A 686 -22.66 -5.29 -42.36
CA GLN A 686 -22.00 -5.72 -43.58
C GLN A 686 -22.93 -5.55 -44.78
N GLY A 687 -22.37 -5.33 -45.98
CA GLY A 687 -23.14 -5.20 -47.22
C GLY A 687 -24.07 -6.40 -47.48
N GLU A 688 -23.66 -7.60 -47.07
CA GLU A 688 -24.47 -8.83 -47.21
C GLU A 688 -25.75 -8.83 -46.36
N GLY A 689 -25.82 -7.97 -45.34
CA GLY A 689 -27.02 -7.78 -44.52
C GLY A 689 -28.06 -6.84 -45.13
N ALA A 690 -27.83 -6.33 -46.34
CA ALA A 690 -28.77 -5.45 -47.03
C ALA A 690 -30.05 -6.20 -47.44
N TYR A 691 -31.17 -5.49 -47.47
CA TYR A 691 -32.44 -5.98 -48.00
C TYR A 691 -33.15 -4.89 -48.80
N VAL A 692 -34.11 -5.31 -49.62
CA VAL A 692 -35.00 -4.42 -50.37
C VAL A 692 -36.40 -4.55 -49.78
N ILE A 693 -37.12 -3.44 -49.69
CA ILE A 693 -38.51 -3.41 -49.24
C ILE A 693 -39.41 -3.47 -50.47
N ASP A 694 -40.16 -4.55 -50.63
CA ASP A 694 -41.25 -4.65 -51.61
C ASP A 694 -42.58 -4.80 -50.87
N GLY A 695 -43.38 -3.73 -50.85
CA GLY A 695 -44.60 -3.64 -50.03
C GLY A 695 -44.30 -3.75 -48.52
N ASP A 696 -44.91 -4.75 -47.87
CA ASP A 696 -44.69 -5.07 -46.44
C ASP A 696 -43.64 -6.17 -46.22
N THR A 697 -43.00 -6.68 -47.28
CA THR A 697 -42.07 -7.81 -47.22
C THR A 697 -40.61 -7.40 -47.42
N ARG A 698 -39.72 -8.00 -46.61
CA ARG A 698 -38.28 -7.84 -46.73
C ARG A 698 -37.72 -8.91 -47.68
N GLU A 699 -37.18 -8.47 -48.81
CA GLU A 699 -36.57 -9.35 -49.81
C GLU A 699 -35.03 -9.21 -49.82
N THR A 700 -34.34 -10.26 -50.25
CA THR A 700 -32.89 -10.23 -50.42
C THR A 700 -32.52 -9.42 -51.66
N PHE A 701 -31.42 -8.66 -51.59
CA PHE A 701 -30.90 -7.94 -52.77
C PHE A 701 -30.63 -8.89 -53.95
N VAL A 702 -30.96 -8.42 -55.16
CA VAL A 702 -30.85 -9.17 -56.42
C VAL A 702 -29.55 -8.80 -57.14
N ASP A 703 -29.25 -7.51 -57.22
CA ASP A 703 -28.08 -7.01 -57.93
C ASP A 703 -26.88 -6.88 -56.98
N SER A 704 -25.75 -7.48 -57.38
CA SER A 704 -24.51 -7.45 -56.62
C SER A 704 -23.27 -7.36 -57.51
N TYR A 705 -22.21 -6.78 -56.98
CA TYR A 705 -20.90 -6.67 -57.59
C TYR A 705 -19.90 -7.55 -56.84
N SER A 706 -19.10 -8.31 -57.59
CA SER A 706 -17.97 -9.09 -57.06
C SER A 706 -16.67 -8.46 -57.55
N LEU A 707 -15.80 -8.07 -56.61
CA LEU A 707 -14.45 -7.63 -56.94
C LEU A 707 -13.62 -8.87 -57.34
N ASN A 708 -13.09 -8.90 -58.56
CA ASN A 708 -12.21 -9.99 -59.01
C ASN A 708 -10.87 -10.01 -58.22
N ASP A 709 -10.27 -11.20 -58.11
CA ASP A 709 -9.13 -11.70 -57.30
C ASP A 709 -7.82 -10.89 -57.19
N THR A 710 -7.77 -9.60 -57.55
CA THR A 710 -6.54 -8.80 -57.51
C THR A 710 -6.37 -7.93 -56.25
N GLU A 711 -7.30 -7.99 -55.30
CA GLU A 711 -7.30 -7.23 -54.04
C GLU A 711 -6.90 -8.13 -52.85
N PRO A 712 -5.77 -7.87 -52.13
CA PRO A 712 -5.29 -8.77 -51.07
C PRO A 712 -6.08 -8.73 -49.76
N SER A 713 -7.10 -7.87 -49.64
CA SER A 713 -7.67 -7.48 -48.34
C SER A 713 -9.11 -7.94 -48.06
N MET A 714 -9.82 -8.49 -49.05
CA MET A 714 -11.20 -8.97 -48.87
C MET A 714 -11.37 -10.40 -49.39
N SER A 715 -12.03 -11.24 -48.60
CA SER A 715 -12.22 -12.67 -48.88
C SER A 715 -12.96 -12.89 -50.21
N PRO A 716 -12.60 -13.92 -51.01
CA PRO A 716 -13.08 -14.15 -52.39
C PRO A 716 -14.57 -14.51 -52.55
N HIS A 717 -15.42 -14.19 -51.56
CA HIS A 717 -16.85 -14.51 -51.54
C HIS A 717 -17.76 -13.36 -51.08
N HIS A 718 -17.23 -12.16 -50.80
CA HIS A 718 -18.08 -11.02 -50.39
C HIS A 718 -18.90 -10.49 -51.57
N LYS A 719 -20.23 -10.51 -51.44
CA LYS A 719 -21.15 -9.85 -52.40
C LYS A 719 -21.42 -8.42 -51.95
N ILE A 720 -21.09 -7.44 -52.79
CA ILE A 720 -21.41 -6.04 -52.54
C ILE A 720 -22.74 -5.73 -53.22
N PRO A 721 -23.82 -5.39 -52.50
CA PRO A 721 -25.10 -5.06 -53.13
C PRO A 721 -24.95 -3.79 -53.97
N ALA A 722 -25.54 -3.79 -55.17
CA ALA A 722 -25.42 -2.68 -56.12
C ALA A 722 -26.71 -1.87 -56.19
N LEU A 723 -26.62 -0.54 -56.16
CA LEU A 723 -27.75 0.34 -56.48
C LEU A 723 -27.87 0.46 -58.00
N THR A 724 -28.96 -0.08 -58.55
CA THR A 724 -29.23 -0.12 -60.00
C THR A 724 -30.63 0.43 -60.29
N SER A 725 -31.01 0.52 -61.57
CA SER A 725 -32.38 0.86 -61.94
C SER A 725 -33.41 -0.22 -61.54
N GLY A 726 -32.99 -1.47 -61.34
CA GLY A 726 -33.84 -2.57 -60.87
C GLY A 726 -33.86 -2.71 -59.34
N GLN A 727 -32.88 -2.11 -58.66
CA GLN A 727 -32.71 -2.09 -57.21
C GLN A 727 -32.31 -0.67 -56.78
N PRO A 728 -33.25 0.29 -56.79
CA PRO A 728 -32.95 1.71 -56.56
C PRO A 728 -32.71 2.05 -55.08
N GLU A 729 -33.11 1.16 -54.17
CA GLU A 729 -33.04 1.36 -52.73
C GLU A 729 -32.48 0.12 -52.04
N LEU A 730 -31.72 0.35 -50.96
CA LEU A 730 -31.16 -0.69 -50.09
C LEU A 730 -31.35 -0.27 -48.64
N SER A 731 -31.95 -1.15 -47.85
CA SER A 731 -32.23 -0.94 -46.43
C SER A 731 -31.29 -1.81 -45.58
N PHE A 732 -30.94 -1.30 -44.40
CA PHE A 732 -30.01 -1.96 -43.47
C PHE A 732 -30.50 -1.83 -42.03
N ASP A 733 -30.47 -2.93 -41.28
CA ASP A 733 -30.76 -2.89 -39.84
C ASP A 733 -29.46 -2.68 -39.05
N LEU A 734 -29.31 -1.51 -38.44
CA LEU A 734 -28.17 -1.18 -37.57
C LEU A 734 -28.59 -1.10 -36.11
N ARG A 735 -27.91 -1.84 -35.24
CA ARG A 735 -28.12 -1.75 -33.78
C ARG A 735 -27.10 -0.80 -33.17
N VAL A 736 -27.58 0.27 -32.55
CA VAL A 736 -26.74 1.26 -31.85
C VAL A 736 -26.67 0.89 -30.36
N THR A 737 -25.45 0.65 -29.86
CA THR A 737 -25.22 0.19 -28.49
C THR A 737 -25.09 1.31 -27.47
N LYS A 738 -24.71 2.52 -27.90
CA LYS A 738 -24.52 3.68 -27.03
C LYS A 738 -25.38 4.85 -27.52
N PRO A 739 -26.15 5.53 -26.65
CA PRO A 739 -26.86 6.74 -27.05
C PRO A 739 -25.88 7.91 -27.22
N GLY A 740 -26.09 8.76 -28.24
CA GLY A 740 -25.27 9.94 -28.48
C GLY A 740 -25.20 10.34 -29.96
N PRO A 741 -24.42 11.40 -30.29
CA PRO A 741 -24.13 11.75 -31.67
C PRO A 741 -23.26 10.68 -32.34
N HIS A 742 -23.66 10.23 -33.53
CA HIS A 742 -22.94 9.24 -34.34
C HIS A 742 -22.61 9.82 -35.71
N VAL A 743 -21.53 9.32 -36.31
CA VAL A 743 -21.18 9.60 -37.71
C VAL A 743 -21.40 8.31 -38.49
N LEU A 744 -22.24 8.37 -39.53
CA LEU A 744 -22.46 7.24 -40.43
C LEU A 744 -21.33 7.18 -41.45
N LEU A 745 -20.59 6.08 -41.48
CA LEU A 745 -19.55 5.83 -42.47
C LEU A 745 -20.04 4.76 -43.46
N VAL A 746 -20.08 5.11 -44.74
CA VAL A 746 -20.46 4.19 -45.81
C VAL A 746 -19.23 3.85 -46.64
N ASN A 747 -18.85 2.58 -46.69
CA ASN A 747 -17.83 2.09 -47.60
C ASN A 747 -18.49 1.63 -48.90
N TYR A 748 -18.13 2.22 -50.03
CA TYR A 748 -18.76 1.96 -51.33
C TYR A 748 -17.72 1.93 -52.44
N VAL A 749 -18.09 1.31 -53.56
CA VAL A 749 -17.30 1.28 -54.78
C VAL A 749 -18.12 1.87 -55.92
N THR A 750 -17.50 2.71 -56.74
CA THR A 750 -18.12 3.26 -57.96
C THR A 750 -17.20 2.98 -59.15
N PRO A 751 -17.72 2.49 -60.28
CA PRO A 751 -16.92 2.29 -61.49
C PRO A 751 -16.24 3.59 -61.96
N VAL A 752 -15.00 3.47 -62.44
CA VAL A 752 -14.20 4.62 -62.90
C VAL A 752 -14.93 5.35 -64.04
N GLY A 753 -15.10 6.66 -63.89
CA GLY A 753 -15.73 7.52 -64.91
C GLY A 753 -17.24 7.71 -64.74
N GLN A 754 -17.88 7.04 -63.79
CA GLN A 754 -19.28 7.27 -63.44
C GLN A 754 -19.37 8.14 -62.17
N ARG A 755 -20.18 9.20 -62.22
CA ARG A 755 -20.60 9.95 -61.04
C ARG A 755 -22.02 9.54 -60.72
N ALA A 756 -22.24 9.03 -59.52
CA ALA A 756 -23.55 8.71 -58.99
C ALA A 756 -23.72 9.40 -57.63
N SER A 757 -24.94 9.82 -57.34
CA SER A 757 -25.33 10.36 -56.04
C SER A 757 -26.47 9.50 -55.49
N ALA A 758 -26.36 9.09 -54.24
CA ALA A 758 -27.42 8.41 -53.52
C ALA A 758 -27.79 9.25 -52.29
N GLN A 759 -29.05 9.17 -51.87
CA GLN A 759 -29.51 9.73 -50.60
C GLN A 759 -29.46 8.63 -49.54
N VAL A 760 -29.13 9.02 -48.31
CA VAL A 760 -29.10 8.12 -47.17
C VAL A 760 -30.09 8.65 -46.16
N GLU A 761 -31.11 7.85 -45.88
CA GLU A 761 -32.14 8.14 -44.89
C GLU A 761 -31.91 7.27 -43.66
N VAL A 762 -32.05 7.86 -42.47
CA VAL A 762 -31.86 7.16 -41.19
C VAL A 762 -33.16 7.29 -40.42
N GLU A 763 -33.84 6.15 -40.27
CA GLU A 763 -35.12 6.05 -39.56
C GLU A 763 -34.94 5.25 -38.26
N ALA A 764 -35.77 5.52 -37.26
CA ALA A 764 -35.67 4.98 -35.89
C ALA A 764 -36.85 4.10 -35.52
#